data_AF-A0A1H1NRK8-F1
#
_entry.id   AF-A0A1H1NRK8-F1
#
_cell.length_a   1.000
_cell.length_b   1.000
_cell.length_c   1.000
_cell.angle_alpha   90.00
_cell.angle_beta   90.00
_cell.angle_gamma   90.00
#
_symmetry.space_group_name_H-M   'P 1'
#
loop_
_entity.id
_entity.type
_entity.pdbx_description
1 polymer ?
#
loop_
_entity_poly.entity_id
_entity_poly.type
_entity_poly.pdbx_seq_one_letter_code
_entity_poly.pdbx_strand_id
1 'polypeptide(L)'
;MTSTDIDYYRAFDGTDGCGITEREILGRGRTLQRFDDDVVARTEARVLQSGILEQFERWAAEDSNSEGMGGRPAMISIRALLVALLLLAHEGAPLHIRRAAHVLQHRLSTKSCELLDLPESPVSFATHVPTTKRWYTNTIRAFHRMKKLMDPYPQELYTAKTYTEIQEILRNHDAERAEKYKARLDEYTRLFIRMSFMQQPRAIRRATKQMDVSFDQTYIGTPTTKGYSRKNLASKVRAEQTADLGQMSPGPVDAFAGWHVKSGKAERVDNQKGEVDQTAPGRGEWADYDWGWVANLAVRVDAEQPGSKRFPSLVVAASLSIPNMEVAEEAALLLEAAASLDLPPGIADADKQYWANAKPFRLLKPALQTGFTPSTDYRSDRVGVKGGQHGGLFVEGDVYCPNTPKPLLEATKNFLAKKIDAETYRARLEERKAYRLHVKQKAKTPDGKVMLRCPSLGPSPTVTCPLREMMLSAAKKARPEVEPETLEDEFLDTICKQHSAAFDLTEMQAPQQAFDYGSEEWETFHDHARNTVESGNEQLKASGDEDIETAGRRRVRGIAAAQILVTLLIVNHNLRKIAAFLSDKEIERARTTPRVYILRRRDRVWANRYTKTTGNGDLVIPRGSRTSSSRTAPPDQQDQLALTPMRT
;
A
#
# COMPACT_ATOMS: atom_id res chain seq x y z
N MET A 1 20.62 21.56 -22.54
CA MET A 1 20.57 22.98 -22.91
C MET A 1 21.32 23.80 -21.87
N THR A 2 22.51 24.23 -22.29
CA THR A 2 23.52 25.11 -21.69
C THR A 2 22.90 26.47 -21.31
N SER A 3 23.05 27.05 -20.11
CA SER A 3 24.20 27.59 -19.36
C SER A 3 24.67 29.02 -19.70
N THR A 4 23.98 29.83 -20.52
CA THR A 4 24.52 31.17 -20.87
C THR A 4 23.58 32.38 -20.89
N ASP A 5 22.26 32.27 -20.67
CA ASP A 5 21.38 33.46 -20.82
C ASP A 5 20.71 33.91 -19.52
N ILE A 6 21.49 34.36 -18.53
CA ILE A 6 20.98 35.15 -17.40
C ILE A 6 21.91 36.33 -17.05
N ASP A 7 23.04 36.50 -17.75
CA ASP A 7 24.03 37.56 -17.45
C ASP A 7 23.53 38.98 -17.81
N TYR A 8 22.32 39.11 -18.35
CA TYR A 8 21.69 40.37 -18.72
C TYR A 8 20.42 40.66 -17.91
N TYR A 9 20.47 40.55 -16.57
CA TYR A 9 19.41 41.12 -15.74
C TYR A 9 19.56 42.66 -15.74
N ARG A 10 19.01 43.31 -16.76
CA ARG A 10 18.76 44.75 -16.75
C ARG A 10 17.67 44.96 -15.70
N ALA A 11 17.87 45.89 -14.76
CA ALA A 11 16.78 46.37 -13.92
C ALA A 11 15.62 46.73 -14.85
N PHE A 12 14.45 46.11 -14.64
CA PHE A 12 13.29 46.36 -15.48
C PHE A 12 12.83 47.78 -15.19
N ASP A 13 13.15 48.71 -16.08
CA ASP A 13 12.53 50.03 -16.06
C ASP A 13 11.07 49.80 -16.46
N GLY A 14 10.12 50.14 -15.58
CA GLY A 14 8.68 49.90 -15.74
C GLY A 14 8.02 50.60 -16.95
N THR A 15 8.83 51.08 -17.91
CA THR A 15 8.46 51.69 -19.18
C THR A 15 8.47 50.69 -20.34
N ASP A 16 9.10 49.51 -20.19
CA ASP A 16 9.03 48.47 -21.21
C ASP A 16 7.68 47.77 -21.09
N GLY A 17 6.76 48.03 -22.04
CA GLY A 17 5.37 47.56 -22.08
C GLY A 17 5.17 46.04 -22.18
N CYS A 18 6.04 45.24 -21.57
CA CYS A 18 5.88 43.81 -21.39
C CYS A 18 5.01 43.53 -20.16
N GLY A 19 3.98 42.71 -20.32
CA GLY A 19 3.07 42.31 -19.23
C GLY A 19 3.65 41.26 -18.28
N ILE A 20 4.96 41.04 -18.27
CA ILE A 20 5.64 40.05 -17.41
C ILE A 20 6.27 40.80 -16.24
N THR A 21 5.91 40.42 -15.02
CA THR A 21 6.46 41.02 -13.81
C THR A 21 7.87 40.53 -13.49
N GLU A 22 8.67 41.33 -12.78
CA GLU A 22 9.97 40.90 -12.24
C GLU A 22 9.86 39.59 -11.44
N ARG A 23 8.78 39.40 -10.68
CA ARG A 23 8.50 38.13 -9.99
C ARG A 23 8.35 36.94 -10.94
N GLU A 24 7.66 37.13 -12.06
CA GLU A 24 7.53 36.06 -13.07
C GLU A 24 8.85 35.79 -13.78
N ILE A 25 9.69 36.79 -14.01
CA ILE A 25 11.02 36.62 -14.60
C ILE A 25 11.92 35.83 -13.63
N LEU A 26 11.96 36.25 -12.37
CA LEU A 26 12.74 35.59 -11.31
C LEU A 26 12.28 34.16 -11.08
N GLY A 27 10.96 33.92 -11.07
CA GLY A 27 10.38 32.59 -10.97
C GLY A 27 10.49 31.78 -12.27
N ARG A 28 10.84 32.40 -13.41
CA ARG A 28 10.70 31.83 -14.76
C ARG A 28 9.30 31.27 -15.01
N GLY A 29 8.28 32.07 -14.71
CA GLY A 29 6.86 31.70 -14.76
C GLY A 29 6.42 30.76 -13.64
N ARG A 30 7.23 30.55 -12.59
CA ARG A 30 6.89 29.70 -11.43
C ARG A 30 6.51 30.53 -10.22
N THR A 31 5.72 29.89 -9.34
CA THR A 31 5.29 30.45 -8.07
C THR A 31 6.48 30.82 -7.18
N LEU A 32 6.60 32.12 -6.88
CA LEU A 32 7.51 32.66 -5.87
C LEU A 32 6.85 32.83 -4.49
N GLN A 33 5.62 32.33 -4.32
CA GLN A 33 4.94 32.35 -3.03
C GLN A 33 5.78 31.59 -2.00
N ARG A 34 6.07 32.28 -0.90
CA ARG A 34 6.75 31.71 0.25
C ARG A 34 5.83 30.73 0.96
N PHE A 35 6.40 29.69 1.53
CA PHE A 35 5.67 28.82 2.45
C PHE A 35 5.49 29.55 3.78
N ASP A 36 4.32 29.34 4.39
CA ASP A 36 4.07 29.84 5.74
C ASP A 36 4.99 29.15 6.75
N ASP A 37 5.51 29.91 7.71
CA ASP A 37 6.47 29.40 8.70
C ASP A 37 5.92 28.21 9.49
N ASP A 38 4.61 28.19 9.77
CA ASP A 38 3.95 27.08 10.47
C ASP A 38 3.94 25.79 9.62
N VAL A 39 3.83 25.91 8.30
CA VAL A 39 3.89 24.75 7.38
C VAL A 39 5.31 24.20 7.35
N VAL A 40 6.32 25.07 7.31
CA VAL A 40 7.73 24.67 7.35
C VAL A 40 8.05 23.99 8.69
N ALA A 41 7.67 24.60 9.81
CA ALA A 41 7.88 24.05 11.15
C ALA A 41 7.19 22.69 11.35
N ARG A 42 5.94 22.53 10.90
CA ARG A 42 5.26 21.22 10.95
C ARG A 42 5.95 20.17 10.07
N THR A 43 6.49 20.57 8.92
CA THR A 43 7.18 19.65 8.01
C THR A 43 8.53 19.23 8.58
N GLU A 44 9.27 20.14 9.20
CA GLU A 44 10.52 19.87 9.91
C GLU A 44 10.29 18.96 11.12
N ALA A 45 9.27 19.24 11.94
CA ALA A 45 8.86 18.35 13.02
C ALA A 45 8.55 16.93 12.55
N ARG A 46 7.94 16.75 11.37
CA ARG A 46 7.69 15.42 10.79
C ARG A 46 8.99 14.71 10.38
N VAL A 47 9.97 15.43 9.85
CA VAL A 47 11.29 14.85 9.55
C VAL A 47 11.96 14.39 10.85
N LEU A 48 11.93 15.21 11.91
CA LEU A 48 12.46 14.84 13.22
C LEU A 48 11.73 13.62 13.82
N GLN A 49 10.40 13.61 13.80
CA GLN A 49 9.58 12.51 14.32
C GLN A 49 9.79 11.17 13.61
N SER A 50 10.33 11.19 12.38
CA SER A 50 10.68 9.95 11.68
C SER A 50 11.87 9.23 12.31
N GLY A 51 12.75 9.93 13.05
CA GLY A 51 13.98 9.36 13.60
C GLY A 51 15.04 9.00 12.54
N ILE A 52 14.88 9.48 11.30
CA ILE A 52 15.77 9.12 10.20
C ILE A 52 17.13 9.83 10.27
N LEU A 53 17.18 11.02 10.90
CA LEU A 53 18.40 11.81 10.96
C LEU A 53 19.44 11.13 11.85
N GLU A 54 19.01 10.57 12.98
CA GLU A 54 19.83 9.77 13.88
C GLU A 54 20.36 8.51 13.17
N GLN A 55 19.53 7.88 12.33
CA GLN A 55 19.98 6.72 11.54
C GLN A 55 21.00 7.11 10.47
N PHE A 56 20.89 8.27 9.83
CA PHE A 56 21.93 8.75 8.92
C PHE A 56 23.25 8.99 9.61
N GLU A 57 23.24 9.56 10.82
CA GLU A 57 24.45 9.75 11.62
C GLU A 57 25.08 8.40 11.99
N ARG A 58 24.27 7.44 12.43
CA ARG A 58 24.72 6.07 12.72
C ARG A 58 25.33 5.40 11.50
N TRP A 59 24.67 5.42 10.34
CA TRP A 59 25.18 4.80 9.12
C TRP A 59 26.44 5.49 8.61
N ALA A 60 26.53 6.82 8.75
CA ALA A 60 27.73 7.56 8.41
C ALA A 60 28.91 7.19 9.33
N ALA A 61 28.67 7.00 10.63
CA ALA A 61 29.68 6.56 11.58
C ALA A 61 30.14 5.12 11.29
N GLU A 62 29.20 4.20 11.03
CA GLU A 62 29.48 2.80 10.64
C GLU A 62 30.32 2.70 9.36
N ASP A 63 30.12 3.60 8.40
CA ASP A 63 30.83 3.61 7.12
C ASP A 63 32.09 4.50 7.13
N SER A 64 32.33 5.26 8.20
CA SER A 64 33.48 6.15 8.30
C SER A 64 34.74 5.36 8.71
N ASN A 65 35.76 5.37 7.84
CA ASN A 65 37.10 5.01 8.25
C ASN A 65 37.68 6.17 9.07
N SER A 66 38.20 5.87 10.26
CA SER A 66 38.58 6.81 11.33
C SER A 66 39.74 7.78 11.00
N GLU A 67 40.17 7.88 9.74
CA GLU A 67 41.45 8.48 9.34
C GLU A 67 41.32 9.73 8.44
N GLY A 68 40.19 10.44 8.48
CA GLY A 68 39.99 11.66 7.69
C GLY A 68 40.01 12.95 8.52
N MET A 69 40.85 13.92 8.16
CA MET A 69 40.69 15.30 8.63
C MET A 69 39.36 15.86 8.12
N GLY A 70 38.45 16.22 9.03
CA GLY A 70 37.09 16.66 8.71
C GLY A 70 37.03 17.80 7.70
N GLY A 71 36.19 17.65 6.67
CA GLY A 71 36.00 18.68 5.62
C GLY A 71 35.16 19.88 6.09
N ARG A 72 35.13 20.93 5.26
CA ARG A 72 34.27 22.11 5.50
C ARG A 72 32.80 21.70 5.69
N PRO A 73 32.08 22.23 6.70
CA PRO A 73 30.67 21.96 6.91
C PRO A 73 29.83 22.21 5.64
N ALA A 74 28.91 21.29 5.37
CA ALA A 74 28.05 21.39 4.21
C ALA A 74 27.04 22.54 4.38
N MET A 75 26.88 23.37 3.35
CA MET A 75 25.96 24.52 3.35
C MET A 75 24.48 24.12 3.54
N ILE A 76 24.09 22.94 3.04
CA ILE A 76 22.71 22.44 3.11
C ILE A 76 22.76 21.09 3.79
N SER A 77 22.08 20.97 4.93
CA SER A 77 21.93 19.74 5.71
C SER A 77 20.98 18.75 5.02
N ILE A 78 21.05 17.47 5.41
CA ILE A 78 20.09 16.46 4.94
C ILE A 78 18.68 16.79 5.46
N ARG A 79 18.58 17.32 6.69
CA ARG A 79 17.33 17.83 7.28
C ARG A 79 16.66 18.88 6.38
N ALA A 80 17.39 19.95 6.01
CA ALA A 80 16.83 21.01 5.16
C ALA A 80 16.39 20.49 3.78
N LEU A 81 17.17 19.56 3.19
CA LEU A 81 16.80 18.92 1.94
C LEU A 81 15.49 18.13 2.05
N LEU A 82 15.34 17.29 3.08
CA LEU A 82 14.13 16.48 3.29
C LEU A 82 12.90 17.36 3.51
N VAL A 83 13.05 18.45 4.29
CA VAL A 83 11.97 19.44 4.48
C VAL A 83 11.58 20.06 3.15
N ALA A 84 12.54 20.51 2.34
CA ALA A 84 12.23 21.08 1.03
C ALA A 84 11.53 20.08 0.09
N LEU A 85 11.94 18.82 0.07
CA LEU A 85 11.29 17.79 -0.74
C LEU A 85 9.87 17.45 -0.25
N LEU A 86 9.64 17.40 1.06
CA LEU A 86 8.30 17.19 1.62
C LEU A 86 7.37 18.39 1.37
N LEU A 87 7.88 19.63 1.43
CA LEU A 87 7.12 20.82 1.05
C LEU A 87 6.70 20.78 -0.43
N LEU A 88 7.59 20.33 -1.32
CA LEU A 88 7.24 20.10 -2.72
C LEU A 88 6.19 19.00 -2.89
N ALA A 89 6.30 17.89 -2.15
CA ALA A 89 5.29 16.83 -2.17
C ALA A 89 3.92 17.35 -1.71
N HIS A 90 3.91 18.19 -0.66
CA HIS A 90 2.69 18.76 -0.10
C HIS A 90 1.93 19.66 -1.08
N GLU A 91 2.63 20.43 -1.93
CA GLU A 91 2.01 21.26 -2.98
C GLU A 91 1.69 20.50 -4.27
N GLY A 92 1.91 19.17 -4.32
CA GLY A 92 1.73 18.37 -5.53
C GLY A 92 2.77 18.70 -6.62
N ALA A 93 3.94 19.21 -6.25
CA ALA A 93 5.00 19.58 -7.18
C ALA A 93 5.94 18.38 -7.50
N PRO A 94 6.47 18.32 -8.73
CA PRO A 94 7.61 17.46 -9.05
C PRO A 94 8.79 17.61 -8.08
N LEU A 95 9.30 16.49 -7.58
CA LEU A 95 10.41 16.42 -6.63
C LEU A 95 11.79 16.58 -7.31
N HIS A 96 11.92 17.62 -8.12
CA HIS A 96 13.18 17.93 -8.81
C HIS A 96 14.16 18.63 -7.86
N ILE A 97 15.42 18.21 -7.85
CA ILE A 97 16.47 18.87 -7.05
C ILE A 97 16.59 20.37 -7.35
N ARG A 98 16.36 20.78 -8.60
CA ARG A 98 16.31 22.21 -8.98
C ARG A 98 15.14 22.94 -8.31
N ARG A 99 13.99 22.29 -8.13
CA ARG A 99 12.85 22.87 -7.41
C ARG A 99 13.15 22.93 -5.90
N ALA A 100 13.76 21.89 -5.34
CA ALA A 100 14.15 21.90 -3.93
C ALA A 100 15.16 23.02 -3.63
N ALA A 101 16.17 23.21 -4.48
CA ALA A 101 17.12 24.31 -4.38
C ALA A 101 16.41 25.68 -4.45
N HIS A 102 15.42 25.81 -5.34
CA HIS A 102 14.63 27.03 -5.46
C HIS A 102 13.75 27.29 -4.22
N VAL A 103 13.21 26.25 -3.57
CA VAL A 103 12.51 26.40 -2.28
C VAL A 103 13.47 26.98 -1.24
N LEU A 104 14.61 26.32 -1.04
CA LEU A 104 15.61 26.70 -0.05
C LEU A 104 16.17 28.12 -0.27
N GLN A 105 16.31 28.54 -1.53
CA GLN A 105 16.88 29.85 -1.87
C GLN A 105 15.86 30.99 -1.80
N HIS A 106 14.60 30.76 -2.17
CA HIS A 106 13.65 31.85 -2.46
C HIS A 106 12.29 31.76 -1.76
N ARG A 107 11.83 30.55 -1.39
CA ARG A 107 10.46 30.33 -0.90
C ARG A 107 10.35 30.14 0.62
N LEU A 108 11.44 30.37 1.34
CA LEU A 108 11.47 30.37 2.80
C LEU A 108 11.61 31.81 3.32
N SER A 109 10.98 32.09 4.45
CA SER A 109 11.22 33.34 5.20
C SER A 109 12.57 33.28 5.93
N THR A 110 13.04 34.41 6.47
CA THR A 110 14.24 34.44 7.33
C THR A 110 14.09 33.50 8.53
N LYS A 111 12.92 33.51 9.20
CA LYS A 111 12.62 32.63 10.33
C LYS A 111 12.70 31.14 9.94
N SER A 112 12.16 30.79 8.78
CA SER A 112 12.22 29.43 8.24
C SER A 112 13.64 29.02 7.83
N CYS A 113 14.47 29.96 7.35
CA CYS A 113 15.88 29.71 7.06
C CYS A 113 16.69 29.47 8.33
N GLU A 114 16.49 30.28 9.37
CA GLU A 114 17.10 30.11 10.70
C GLU A 114 16.73 28.75 11.30
N LEU A 115 15.44 28.37 11.26
CA LEU A 115 14.97 27.05 11.73
C LEU A 115 15.73 25.88 11.07
N LEU A 116 16.08 26.02 9.79
CA LEU A 116 16.73 24.95 9.03
C LEU A 116 18.26 25.03 9.02
N ASP A 117 18.86 25.99 9.73
CA ASP A 117 20.29 26.32 9.72
C ASP A 117 20.82 26.63 8.29
N LEU A 118 20.01 27.35 7.50
CA LEU A 118 20.39 27.79 6.16
C LEU A 118 21.15 29.12 6.23
N PRO A 119 22.18 29.32 5.40
CA PRO A 119 22.89 30.60 5.36
C PRO A 119 21.96 31.71 4.86
N GLU A 120 22.12 32.91 5.42
CA GLU A 120 21.45 34.09 4.90
C GLU A 120 21.83 34.31 3.43
N SER A 121 20.80 34.40 2.58
CA SER A 121 21.00 34.75 1.17
C SER A 121 21.04 36.28 1.08
N PRO A 122 22.16 36.89 0.67
CA PRO A 122 22.21 38.34 0.50
C PRO A 122 21.18 38.76 -0.56
N VAL A 123 20.26 39.65 -0.18
CA VAL A 123 19.15 40.08 -1.05
C VAL A 123 19.67 40.66 -2.37
N SER A 124 20.83 41.33 -2.33
CA SER A 124 21.51 41.93 -3.49
C SER A 124 22.09 40.92 -4.49
N PHE A 125 22.30 39.66 -4.10
CA PHE A 125 22.95 38.63 -4.93
C PHE A 125 22.09 37.38 -5.16
N ALA A 126 20.86 37.37 -4.66
CA ALA A 126 19.96 36.23 -4.76
C ALA A 126 19.61 35.88 -6.21
N THR A 127 19.71 36.84 -7.13
CA THR A 127 19.42 36.71 -8.57
C THR A 127 20.65 36.38 -9.41
N HIS A 128 21.85 36.37 -8.80
CA HIS A 128 23.11 36.18 -9.51
C HIS A 128 23.32 34.71 -9.90
N VAL A 129 23.69 34.44 -11.16
CA VAL A 129 23.84 33.08 -11.72
C VAL A 129 24.78 32.19 -10.89
N PRO A 130 25.97 32.67 -10.47
CA PRO A 130 26.83 31.95 -9.54
C PRO A 130 26.14 31.54 -8.24
N THR A 131 25.31 32.42 -7.66
CA THR A 131 24.58 32.16 -6.41
C THR A 131 23.55 31.05 -6.61
N THR A 132 22.72 31.14 -7.64
CA THR A 132 21.72 30.12 -7.96
C THR A 132 22.36 28.77 -8.31
N LYS A 133 23.47 28.79 -9.06
CA LYS A 133 24.26 27.57 -9.33
C LYS A 133 24.81 26.98 -8.04
N ARG A 134 25.32 27.80 -7.12
CA ARG A 134 25.82 27.37 -5.80
C ARG A 134 24.73 26.71 -4.97
N TRP A 135 23.52 27.28 -4.87
CA TRP A 135 22.39 26.65 -4.16
C TRP A 135 22.01 25.30 -4.76
N TYR A 136 21.89 25.23 -6.09
CA TYR A 136 21.64 23.97 -6.78
C TYR A 136 22.73 22.92 -6.51
N THR A 137 24.01 23.30 -6.67
CA THR A 137 25.15 22.39 -6.45
C THR A 137 25.23 21.91 -4.99
N ASN A 138 24.92 22.74 -4.00
CA ASN A 138 24.88 22.30 -2.62
C ASN A 138 23.68 21.39 -2.32
N THR A 139 22.53 21.63 -2.97
CA THR A 139 21.33 20.79 -2.82
C THR A 139 21.54 19.41 -3.42
N ILE A 140 22.11 19.31 -4.63
CA ILE A 140 22.44 18.01 -5.25
C ILE A 140 23.51 17.26 -4.45
N ARG A 141 24.51 17.96 -3.89
CA ARG A 141 25.49 17.35 -2.99
C ARG A 141 24.83 16.82 -1.72
N ALA A 142 23.87 17.53 -1.13
CA ALA A 142 23.12 17.03 0.02
C ALA A 142 22.35 15.75 -0.32
N PHE A 143 21.69 15.73 -1.48
CA PHE A 143 20.96 14.53 -1.95
C PHE A 143 21.90 13.35 -2.18
N HIS A 144 23.06 13.56 -2.81
CA HIS A 144 24.04 12.49 -3.01
C HIS A 144 24.68 12.01 -1.72
N ARG A 145 24.93 12.88 -0.72
CA ARG A 145 25.40 12.45 0.61
C ARG A 145 24.40 11.52 1.28
N MET A 146 23.11 11.89 1.26
CA MET A 146 22.04 11.04 1.75
C MET A 146 21.97 9.72 0.98
N LYS A 147 21.85 9.78 -0.35
CA LYS A 147 21.79 8.60 -1.23
C LYS A 147 22.96 7.63 -0.98
N LYS A 148 24.19 8.14 -0.84
CA LYS A 148 25.40 7.32 -0.65
C LYS A 148 25.30 6.37 0.56
N LEU A 149 24.58 6.75 1.61
CA LEU A 149 24.43 5.94 2.84
C LEU A 149 23.52 4.72 2.66
N MET A 150 22.73 4.68 1.57
CA MET A 150 21.66 3.71 1.35
C MET A 150 21.54 3.22 -0.11
N ASP A 151 22.54 3.49 -0.98
CA ASP A 151 22.50 3.03 -2.38
C ASP A 151 23.06 1.60 -2.50
N PRO A 152 22.20 0.58 -2.77
CA PRO A 152 22.64 -0.80 -2.97
C PRO A 152 23.37 -0.99 -4.30
N TYR A 153 23.13 -0.12 -5.29
CA TYR A 153 23.64 -0.28 -6.66
C TYR A 153 24.39 0.98 -7.13
N PRO A 154 25.52 1.35 -6.51
CA PRO A 154 26.30 2.50 -6.93
C PRO A 154 26.89 2.27 -8.32
N GLN A 155 26.51 3.12 -9.28
CA GLN A 155 27.05 3.12 -10.65
C GLN A 155 26.99 4.54 -11.24
N GLU A 156 27.73 4.77 -12.32
CA GLU A 156 27.56 5.97 -13.14
C GLU A 156 26.19 5.88 -13.85
N LEU A 157 25.35 6.91 -13.74
CA LEU A 157 23.96 6.86 -14.24
C LEU A 157 23.66 7.93 -15.28
N TYR A 158 24.63 8.75 -15.72
CA TYR A 158 24.39 9.88 -16.61
C TYR A 158 24.80 9.62 -18.06
N THR A 159 25.67 8.64 -18.31
CA THR A 159 26.09 8.23 -19.65
C THR A 159 25.48 6.89 -20.07
N ALA A 160 25.14 6.79 -21.35
CA ALA A 160 24.73 5.53 -21.96
C ALA A 160 25.91 4.56 -21.99
N LYS A 161 25.65 3.28 -21.75
CA LYS A 161 26.67 2.24 -21.62
C LYS A 161 26.57 1.23 -22.74
N THR A 162 27.70 0.71 -23.15
CA THR A 162 27.86 -0.48 -23.99
C THR A 162 27.32 -1.71 -23.25
N TYR A 163 26.98 -2.77 -23.99
CA TYR A 163 26.54 -4.01 -23.34
C TYR A 163 27.68 -4.69 -22.56
N THR A 164 28.92 -4.46 -23.01
CA THR A 164 30.16 -4.91 -22.34
C THR A 164 30.32 -4.22 -20.99
N GLU A 165 30.17 -2.89 -20.91
CA GLU A 165 30.19 -2.15 -19.63
C GLU A 165 29.06 -2.60 -18.70
N ILE A 166 27.85 -2.89 -19.21
CA ILE A 166 26.76 -3.43 -18.39
C ILE A 166 27.12 -4.79 -17.83
N GLN A 167 27.70 -5.67 -18.64
CA GLN A 167 28.15 -6.98 -18.17
C GLN A 167 29.23 -6.84 -17.08
N GLU A 168 30.15 -5.89 -17.22
CA GLU A 168 31.17 -5.59 -16.22
C GLU A 168 30.57 -5.06 -14.91
N ILE A 169 29.61 -4.14 -14.99
CA ILE A 169 28.88 -3.63 -13.81
C ILE A 169 28.18 -4.76 -13.05
N LEU A 170 27.52 -5.67 -13.78
CA LEU A 170 26.83 -6.81 -13.15
C LEU A 170 27.81 -7.81 -12.53
N ARG A 171 29.00 -8.01 -13.13
CA ARG A 171 30.04 -8.92 -12.58
C ARG A 171 30.74 -8.33 -11.36
N ASN A 172 31.00 -7.04 -11.37
CA ASN A 172 31.66 -6.32 -10.27
C ASN A 172 30.67 -5.89 -9.17
N HIS A 173 29.44 -6.39 -9.22
CA HIS A 173 28.41 -6.07 -8.25
C HIS A 173 28.73 -6.66 -6.88
N ASP A 174 28.84 -5.78 -5.87
CA ASP A 174 29.04 -6.14 -4.47
C ASP A 174 27.72 -6.56 -3.82
N ALA A 175 27.52 -7.86 -3.65
CA ALA A 175 26.29 -8.44 -3.10
C ALA A 175 26.12 -8.15 -1.59
N GLU A 176 27.20 -8.09 -0.81
CA GLU A 176 27.14 -7.80 0.63
C GLU A 176 26.70 -6.35 0.86
N ARG A 177 27.27 -5.43 0.06
CA ARG A 177 26.82 -4.04 0.03
C ARG A 177 25.37 -3.94 -0.40
N ALA A 178 24.96 -4.65 -1.45
CA ALA A 178 23.59 -4.61 -1.95
C ALA A 178 22.58 -4.92 -0.84
N GLU A 179 22.84 -6.00 -0.08
CA GLU A 179 21.99 -6.45 1.01
C GLU A 179 21.96 -5.44 2.17
N LYS A 180 23.13 -5.02 2.66
CA LYS A 180 23.25 -4.03 3.74
C LYS A 180 22.54 -2.71 3.39
N TYR A 181 22.77 -2.20 2.18
CA TYR A 181 22.27 -0.88 1.79
C TYR A 181 20.81 -0.93 1.35
N LYS A 182 20.31 -2.06 0.81
CA LYS A 182 18.87 -2.28 0.59
C LYS A 182 18.12 -2.28 1.93
N ALA A 183 18.64 -2.97 2.96
CA ALA A 183 18.05 -2.93 4.30
C ALA A 183 17.99 -1.51 4.88
N ARG A 184 19.04 -0.69 4.70
CA ARG A 184 19.02 0.74 5.09
C ARG A 184 17.98 1.54 4.31
N LEU A 185 17.85 1.29 3.00
CA LEU A 185 16.88 1.96 2.15
C LEU A 185 15.43 1.59 2.51
N ASP A 186 15.18 0.34 2.87
CA ASP A 186 13.89 -0.12 3.38
C ASP A 186 13.60 0.43 4.78
N GLU A 187 14.61 0.52 5.64
CA GLU A 187 14.50 1.20 6.93
C GLU A 187 14.15 2.68 6.77
N TYR A 188 14.75 3.38 5.81
CA TYR A 188 14.38 4.75 5.47
C TYR A 188 12.87 4.85 5.15
N THR A 189 12.36 3.96 4.29
CA THR A 189 10.94 3.92 3.94
C THR A 189 10.06 3.63 5.16
N ARG A 190 10.44 2.62 5.96
CA ARG A 190 9.72 2.19 7.16
C ARG A 190 9.60 3.30 8.19
N LEU A 191 10.66 4.06 8.46
CA LEU A 191 10.66 5.16 9.43
C LEU A 191 9.74 6.31 9.02
N PHE A 192 9.76 6.68 7.74
CA PHE A 192 8.86 7.70 7.21
C PHE A 192 7.39 7.26 7.20
N ILE A 193 7.11 6.01 6.84
CA ILE A 193 5.76 5.46 6.90
C ILE A 193 5.27 5.40 8.34
N ARG A 194 6.10 4.93 9.29
CA ARG A 194 5.77 4.94 10.73
C ARG A 194 5.41 6.34 11.21
N MET A 195 6.21 7.36 10.86
CA MET A 195 5.89 8.74 11.20
C MET A 195 4.52 9.17 10.66
N SER A 196 4.22 8.88 9.38
CA SER A 196 2.93 9.23 8.78
C SER A 196 1.75 8.51 9.46
N PHE A 197 1.91 7.23 9.80
CA PHE A 197 0.92 6.44 10.53
C PHE A 197 0.64 7.02 11.93
N MET A 198 1.68 7.55 12.59
CA MET A 198 1.59 8.14 13.92
C MET A 198 0.97 9.55 13.94
N GLN A 199 0.77 10.20 12.78
CA GLN A 199 0.02 11.46 12.70
C GLN A 199 -1.48 11.29 12.97
N GLN A 200 -1.99 10.06 12.97
CA GLN A 200 -3.38 9.77 13.28
C GLN A 200 -3.67 9.94 14.78
N PRO A 201 -4.84 10.49 15.16
CA PRO A 201 -5.32 10.41 16.53
C PRO A 201 -5.38 8.96 17.03
N ARG A 202 -5.03 8.76 18.31
CA ARG A 202 -4.94 7.42 18.92
C ARG A 202 -6.22 6.59 18.76
N ALA A 203 -7.39 7.23 18.85
CA ALA A 203 -8.70 6.58 18.69
C ALA A 203 -8.92 6.01 17.28
N ILE A 204 -8.42 6.69 16.24
CA ILE A 204 -8.53 6.21 14.84
C ILE A 204 -7.48 5.12 14.60
N ARG A 205 -6.25 5.33 15.09
CA ARG A 205 -5.17 4.35 14.95
C ARG A 205 -5.54 2.99 15.53
N ARG A 206 -6.18 2.97 16.70
CA ARG A 206 -6.61 1.75 17.41
C ARG A 206 -8.10 1.43 17.23
N ALA A 207 -8.69 1.83 16.11
CA ALA A 207 -10.06 1.46 15.78
C ALA A 207 -10.23 -0.07 15.60
N THR A 208 -9.17 -0.75 15.13
CA THR A 208 -9.04 -2.22 15.11
C THR A 208 -8.04 -2.68 16.16
N LYS A 209 -8.15 -3.94 16.58
CA LYS A 209 -7.18 -4.56 17.51
C LYS A 209 -5.91 -5.01 16.81
N GLN A 210 -5.99 -5.34 15.53
CA GLN A 210 -4.90 -5.89 14.73
C GLN A 210 -4.60 -5.04 13.49
N MET A 211 -3.44 -5.27 12.89
CA MET A 211 -3.05 -4.74 11.59
C MET A 211 -3.42 -5.76 10.52
N ASP A 212 -4.56 -5.56 9.87
CA ASP A 212 -4.91 -6.28 8.66
C ASP A 212 -4.38 -5.52 7.44
N VAL A 213 -3.78 -6.24 6.50
CA VAL A 213 -3.12 -5.65 5.33
C VAL A 213 -3.56 -6.35 4.05
N SER A 214 -3.64 -5.58 2.97
CA SER A 214 -3.64 -6.09 1.60
C SER A 214 -2.40 -5.57 0.90
N PHE A 215 -1.70 -6.43 0.15
CA PHE A 215 -0.47 -6.03 -0.52
C PHE A 215 -0.41 -6.42 -1.99
N ASP A 216 0.21 -5.54 -2.78
CA ASP A 216 0.36 -5.69 -4.23
C ASP A 216 1.61 -4.95 -4.75
N GLN A 217 2.00 -5.25 -5.98
CA GLN A 217 3.10 -4.62 -6.71
C GLN A 217 2.58 -3.64 -7.74
N THR A 218 3.22 -2.47 -7.80
CA THR A 218 2.85 -1.43 -8.76
C THR A 218 4.07 -0.93 -9.53
N TYR A 219 3.93 -0.81 -10.85
CA TYR A 219 5.03 -0.40 -11.72
C TYR A 219 5.46 1.06 -11.48
N ILE A 220 6.78 1.29 -11.54
CA ILE A 220 7.42 2.58 -11.36
C ILE A 220 8.41 2.81 -12.50
N GLY A 221 8.15 3.85 -13.31
CA GLY A 221 9.00 4.19 -14.44
C GLY A 221 10.39 4.68 -14.04
N THR A 222 11.40 4.26 -14.82
CA THR A 222 12.73 4.86 -14.76
C THR A 222 12.79 6.15 -15.59
N PRO A 223 13.62 7.15 -15.23
CA PRO A 223 13.90 8.30 -16.10
C PRO A 223 14.62 7.94 -17.41
N THR A 224 15.10 6.71 -17.53
CA THR A 224 15.91 6.21 -18.64
C THR A 224 15.19 5.04 -19.29
N THR A 225 14.46 5.29 -20.36
CA THR A 225 13.56 4.30 -20.98
C THR A 225 14.26 3.24 -21.83
N LYS A 226 15.56 3.38 -22.08
CA LYS A 226 16.34 2.39 -22.83
C LYS A 226 16.78 1.25 -21.91
N GLY A 227 16.09 0.13 -22.04
CA GLY A 227 16.40 -1.11 -21.32
C GLY A 227 17.24 -2.12 -22.10
N TYR A 228 17.56 -3.22 -21.43
CA TYR A 228 18.19 -4.40 -22.00
C TYR A 228 17.56 -5.65 -21.41
N SER A 229 17.74 -6.82 -22.03
CA SER A 229 17.30 -8.08 -21.43
C SER A 229 18.52 -8.87 -21.00
N ARG A 230 18.50 -9.41 -19.76
CA ARG A 230 19.57 -10.24 -19.21
C ARG A 230 19.76 -11.52 -20.03
N LYS A 231 18.66 -12.11 -20.53
CA LYS A 231 18.65 -13.24 -21.47
C LYS A 231 19.55 -13.04 -22.69
N ASN A 232 19.44 -11.88 -23.33
CA ASN A 232 20.13 -11.58 -24.60
C ASN A 232 21.44 -10.80 -24.39
N LEU A 233 21.89 -10.61 -23.15
CA LEU A 233 23.06 -9.77 -22.88
C LEU A 233 24.33 -10.38 -23.49
N ALA A 234 24.58 -11.67 -23.29
CA ALA A 234 25.78 -12.33 -23.81
C ALA A 234 25.87 -12.31 -25.35
N SER A 235 24.75 -12.46 -26.06
CA SER A 235 24.72 -12.38 -27.51
C SER A 235 24.97 -10.95 -28.00
N LYS A 236 24.41 -9.95 -27.32
CA LYS A 236 24.66 -8.53 -27.64
C LYS A 236 26.10 -8.10 -27.39
N VAL A 237 26.74 -8.59 -26.32
CA VAL A 237 28.17 -8.36 -26.06
C VAL A 237 29.03 -8.91 -27.20
N ARG A 238 28.75 -10.12 -27.68
CA ARG A 238 29.47 -10.69 -28.85
C ARG A 238 29.25 -9.88 -30.12
N ALA A 239 28.02 -9.42 -30.36
CA ALA A 239 27.71 -8.60 -31.54
C ALA A 239 28.42 -7.23 -31.49
N GLU A 240 28.53 -6.63 -30.31
CA GLU A 240 29.22 -5.37 -30.06
C GLU A 240 30.73 -5.46 -30.36
N GLN A 241 31.37 -6.58 -30.04
CA GLN A 241 32.80 -6.80 -30.36
C GLN A 241 33.11 -6.77 -31.85
N THR A 242 32.12 -7.07 -32.70
CA THR A 242 32.24 -7.08 -34.16
C THR A 242 31.63 -5.85 -34.84
N ALA A 243 31.03 -4.94 -34.07
CA ALA A 243 30.31 -3.79 -34.59
C ALA A 243 31.23 -2.58 -34.81
N ASP A 244 30.91 -1.77 -35.82
CA ASP A 244 31.55 -0.47 -36.02
C ASP A 244 31.02 0.55 -34.99
N LEU A 245 31.92 1.14 -34.21
CA LEU A 245 31.63 2.03 -33.08
C LEU A 245 30.74 3.23 -33.46
N GLY A 246 30.83 3.69 -34.71
CA GLY A 246 30.05 4.84 -35.22
C GLY A 246 28.57 4.55 -35.51
N GLN A 247 28.18 3.27 -35.63
CA GLN A 247 26.82 2.86 -35.98
C GLN A 247 26.01 2.31 -34.79
N MET A 248 26.60 2.30 -33.59
CA MET A 248 25.96 1.72 -32.42
C MET A 248 24.87 2.63 -31.85
N SER A 249 23.68 2.06 -31.67
CA SER A 249 22.61 2.73 -30.93
C SER A 249 23.04 2.97 -29.48
N PRO A 250 22.74 4.14 -28.87
CA PRO A 250 23.08 4.37 -27.47
C PRO A 250 22.44 3.30 -26.59
N GLY A 251 23.25 2.62 -25.80
CA GLY A 251 22.83 1.50 -24.96
C GLY A 251 22.12 1.91 -23.66
N PRO A 252 21.80 0.93 -22.79
CA PRO A 252 21.12 1.20 -21.53
C PRO A 252 21.98 2.04 -20.59
N VAL A 253 21.32 2.74 -19.67
CA VAL A 253 22.00 3.61 -18.69
C VAL A 253 22.04 2.97 -17.30
N ASP A 254 20.95 2.31 -16.89
CA ASP A 254 20.80 1.73 -15.57
C ASP A 254 20.86 0.20 -15.66
N ALA A 255 21.90 -0.41 -15.08
CA ALA A 255 22.03 -1.87 -15.05
C ALA A 255 21.02 -2.55 -14.13
N PHE A 256 20.49 -1.84 -13.12
CA PHE A 256 19.64 -2.38 -12.05
C PHE A 256 18.19 -1.91 -12.19
N ALA A 257 17.67 -2.01 -13.41
CA ALA A 257 16.25 -1.95 -13.74
C ALA A 257 15.86 -3.20 -14.55
N GLY A 258 14.56 -3.40 -14.77
CA GLY A 258 14.04 -4.59 -15.45
C GLY A 258 12.82 -4.30 -16.31
N TRP A 259 12.46 -5.27 -17.15
CA TRP A 259 11.23 -5.23 -17.93
C TRP A 259 10.05 -5.71 -17.08
N HIS A 260 9.02 -4.88 -17.01
CA HIS A 260 7.75 -5.20 -16.36
C HIS A 260 6.67 -5.41 -17.43
N VAL A 261 5.90 -6.50 -17.30
CA VAL A 261 4.76 -6.80 -18.18
C VAL A 261 3.57 -5.93 -17.78
N LYS A 262 3.18 -4.99 -18.64
CA LYS A 262 2.07 -4.05 -18.42
C LYS A 262 0.71 -4.67 -18.69
N SER A 263 0.58 -5.36 -19.82
CA SER A 263 -0.65 -5.96 -20.33
C SER A 263 -0.30 -7.09 -21.28
N GLY A 264 -1.10 -8.16 -21.31
CA GLY A 264 -0.91 -9.30 -22.22
C GLY A 264 -1.01 -10.65 -21.52
N LYS A 265 -0.84 -11.74 -22.29
CA LYS A 265 -0.83 -13.12 -21.78
C LYS A 265 0.52 -13.55 -21.18
N ALA A 266 1.52 -12.67 -21.16
CA ALA A 266 2.81 -12.99 -20.58
C ALA A 266 2.67 -13.17 -19.07
N GLU A 267 3.12 -14.31 -18.56
CA GLU A 267 3.04 -14.66 -17.14
C GLU A 267 4.09 -13.85 -16.36
N ARG A 268 3.69 -13.28 -15.22
CA ARG A 268 4.65 -12.68 -14.28
C ARG A 268 5.44 -13.81 -13.62
N VAL A 269 6.75 -13.70 -13.65
CA VAL A 269 7.67 -14.72 -13.10
C VAL A 269 8.26 -14.19 -11.80
N ASP A 270 8.51 -15.08 -10.85
CA ASP A 270 9.23 -14.77 -9.62
C ASP A 270 10.53 -15.60 -9.57
N ASN A 271 11.63 -14.98 -10.01
CA ASN A 271 12.95 -15.60 -10.03
C ASN A 271 13.63 -15.43 -8.66
N GLN A 272 14.37 -16.45 -8.24
CA GLN A 272 15.14 -16.44 -7.00
C GLN A 272 16.48 -15.69 -7.17
N LYS A 273 17.11 -15.35 -6.04
CA LYS A 273 18.48 -14.80 -6.01
C LYS A 273 19.43 -15.68 -6.82
N GLY A 274 20.12 -15.08 -7.79
CA GLY A 274 21.09 -15.76 -8.66
C GLY A 274 20.49 -16.37 -9.94
N GLU A 275 19.16 -16.45 -10.07
CA GLU A 275 18.52 -16.80 -11.33
C GLU A 275 18.53 -15.61 -12.31
N VAL A 276 18.52 -15.92 -13.61
CA VAL A 276 18.54 -14.90 -14.66
C VAL A 276 17.12 -14.66 -15.16
N ASP A 277 16.61 -13.45 -14.95
CA ASP A 277 15.33 -13.02 -15.52
C ASP A 277 15.35 -13.16 -17.05
N GLN A 278 14.43 -13.98 -17.55
CA GLN A 278 14.27 -14.30 -18.97
C GLN A 278 13.34 -13.31 -19.68
N THR A 279 12.74 -12.37 -18.94
CA THR A 279 11.79 -11.40 -19.47
C THR A 279 12.47 -10.52 -20.52
N ALA A 280 11.87 -10.46 -21.71
CA ALA A 280 12.39 -9.71 -22.83
C ALA A 280 11.24 -9.27 -23.75
N PRO A 281 11.21 -8.01 -24.23
CA PRO A 281 10.26 -7.62 -25.26
C PRO A 281 10.54 -8.40 -26.56
N GLY A 282 9.59 -9.24 -26.98
CA GLY A 282 9.64 -10.01 -28.23
C GLY A 282 9.06 -9.25 -29.43
N ARG A 283 9.58 -9.51 -30.65
CA ARG A 283 8.89 -9.10 -31.90
C ARG A 283 7.71 -10.05 -32.13
N GLY A 284 6.48 -9.57 -31.97
CA GLY A 284 5.25 -10.31 -32.28
C GLY A 284 4.47 -10.83 -31.06
N GLU A 285 4.88 -10.48 -29.83
CA GLU A 285 4.10 -10.81 -28.63
C GLU A 285 3.02 -9.76 -28.37
N TRP A 286 1.82 -10.22 -27.97
CA TRP A 286 0.67 -9.40 -27.58
C TRP A 286 0.84 -8.79 -26.18
N ALA A 287 2.08 -8.51 -25.77
CA ALA A 287 2.40 -8.02 -24.43
C ALA A 287 3.14 -6.70 -24.49
N ASP A 288 2.65 -5.71 -23.75
CA ASP A 288 3.31 -4.42 -23.59
C ASP A 288 4.29 -4.50 -22.42
N TYR A 289 5.52 -4.04 -22.66
CA TYR A 289 6.60 -4.05 -21.67
C TYR A 289 7.05 -2.63 -21.36
N ASP A 290 7.20 -2.33 -20.06
CA ASP A 290 7.71 -1.06 -19.59
C ASP A 290 9.03 -1.28 -18.80
N TRP A 291 10.00 -0.37 -18.97
CA TRP A 291 11.33 -0.47 -18.34
C TRP A 291 11.44 0.33 -17.05
N GLY A 292 11.53 -0.37 -15.92
CA GLY A 292 11.38 0.26 -14.62
C GLY A 292 11.70 -0.62 -13.42
N TRP A 293 11.08 -0.24 -12.31
CA TRP A 293 11.07 -0.93 -11.04
C TRP A 293 9.63 -1.26 -10.64
N VAL A 294 9.45 -2.03 -9.57
CA VAL A 294 8.15 -2.26 -8.94
C VAL A 294 8.19 -1.79 -7.49
N ALA A 295 7.18 -1.02 -7.10
CA ALA A 295 6.94 -0.67 -5.70
C ALA A 295 6.03 -1.74 -5.08
N ASN A 296 6.52 -2.39 -4.03
CA ASN A 296 5.76 -3.32 -3.20
C ASN A 296 5.05 -2.49 -2.14
N LEU A 297 3.72 -2.56 -2.06
CA LEU A 297 2.92 -1.72 -1.18
C LEU A 297 1.99 -2.58 -0.33
N ALA A 298 1.98 -2.35 0.98
CA ALA A 298 0.97 -2.91 1.89
C ALA A 298 0.06 -1.80 2.37
N VAL A 299 -1.24 -1.97 2.17
CA VAL A 299 -2.29 -1.04 2.56
C VAL A 299 -3.09 -1.64 3.71
N ARG A 300 -3.39 -0.82 4.72
CA ARG A 300 -4.22 -1.24 5.85
C ARG A 300 -5.67 -1.43 5.41
N VAL A 301 -6.26 -2.56 5.78
CA VAL A 301 -7.65 -2.94 5.51
C VAL A 301 -8.39 -3.26 6.80
N ASP A 302 -9.71 -3.41 6.74
CA ASP A 302 -10.56 -3.73 7.90
C ASP A 302 -11.19 -5.12 7.75
N ALA A 303 -10.66 -6.11 8.46
CA ALA A 303 -11.23 -7.46 8.45
C ALA A 303 -12.44 -7.63 9.37
N GLU A 304 -12.52 -6.86 10.46
CA GLU A 304 -13.62 -6.96 11.43
C GLU A 304 -14.93 -6.34 10.89
N GLN A 305 -14.81 -5.26 10.10
CA GLN A 305 -15.94 -4.57 9.47
C GLN A 305 -15.60 -4.12 8.04
N PRO A 306 -15.54 -5.07 7.08
CA PRO A 306 -15.22 -4.76 5.69
C PRO A 306 -16.14 -3.68 5.12
N GLY A 307 -15.54 -2.71 4.43
CA GLY A 307 -16.26 -1.56 3.84
C GLY A 307 -16.64 -0.43 4.81
N SER A 308 -16.42 -0.61 6.12
CA SER A 308 -16.66 0.47 7.09
C SER A 308 -15.55 1.54 7.01
N LYS A 309 -15.91 2.82 7.23
CA LYS A 309 -14.96 3.94 7.24
C LYS A 309 -14.47 4.27 8.66
N ARG A 310 -14.00 3.27 9.40
CA ARG A 310 -13.54 3.47 10.80
C ARG A 310 -12.19 4.18 10.90
N PHE A 311 -11.33 3.98 9.91
CA PHE A 311 -10.00 4.57 9.77
C PHE A 311 -9.65 4.78 8.28
N PRO A 312 -8.69 5.66 7.95
CA PRO A 312 -8.23 5.80 6.57
C PRO A 312 -7.37 4.60 6.15
N SER A 313 -7.59 4.09 4.93
CA SER A 313 -6.76 3.04 4.33
C SER A 313 -5.39 3.61 3.94
N LEU A 314 -4.41 3.50 4.83
CA LEU A 314 -3.05 4.03 4.64
C LEU A 314 -2.10 2.96 4.12
N VAL A 315 -1.07 3.38 3.40
CA VAL A 315 0.10 2.54 3.11
C VAL A 315 0.88 2.38 4.42
N VAL A 316 1.04 1.14 4.89
CA VAL A 316 1.67 0.79 6.18
C VAL A 316 3.05 0.17 6.01
N ALA A 317 3.39 -0.30 4.82
CA ALA A 317 4.76 -0.66 4.45
C ALA A 317 4.96 -0.46 2.94
N ALA A 318 6.20 -0.16 2.53
CA ALA A 318 6.57 -0.07 1.13
C ALA A 318 8.05 -0.40 0.92
N SER A 319 8.39 -0.97 -0.25
CA SER A 319 9.76 -1.13 -0.74
C SER A 319 9.80 -0.96 -2.27
N LEU A 320 10.99 -0.81 -2.85
CA LEU A 320 11.16 -0.81 -4.30
C LEU A 320 12.12 -1.95 -4.70
N SER A 321 11.74 -2.75 -5.68
CA SER A 321 12.54 -3.88 -6.15
C SER A 321 12.62 -3.94 -7.68
N ILE A 322 13.50 -4.80 -8.17
CA ILE A 322 13.62 -5.10 -9.60
C ILE A 322 12.44 -6.00 -9.99
N PRO A 323 11.75 -5.75 -11.12
CA PRO A 323 10.63 -6.58 -11.56
C PRO A 323 11.04 -8.05 -11.68
N ASN A 324 10.12 -8.96 -11.34
CA ASN A 324 10.27 -10.42 -11.49
C ASN A 324 11.39 -11.08 -10.66
N MET A 325 11.97 -10.38 -9.68
CA MET A 325 13.01 -10.89 -8.81
C MET A 325 12.55 -10.85 -7.35
N GLU A 326 12.68 -11.98 -6.66
CA GLU A 326 12.50 -12.09 -5.20
C GLU A 326 11.16 -11.49 -4.70
N VAL A 327 10.07 -11.71 -5.46
CA VAL A 327 8.75 -11.13 -5.19
C VAL A 327 8.20 -11.63 -3.86
N ALA A 328 8.40 -12.91 -3.57
CA ALA A 328 7.97 -13.53 -2.32
C ALA A 328 8.76 -13.00 -1.10
N GLU A 329 10.08 -12.84 -1.23
CA GLU A 329 10.94 -12.31 -0.17
C GLU A 329 10.64 -10.84 0.13
N GLU A 330 10.43 -10.02 -0.91
CA GLU A 330 10.01 -8.62 -0.73
C GLU A 330 8.65 -8.51 -0.04
N ALA A 331 7.70 -9.41 -0.35
CA ALA A 331 6.42 -9.48 0.36
C ALA A 331 6.58 -9.90 1.83
N ALA A 332 7.48 -10.84 2.15
CA ALA A 332 7.76 -11.21 3.53
C ALA A 332 8.36 -10.03 4.33
N LEU A 333 9.34 -9.33 3.76
CA LEU A 333 9.94 -8.13 4.35
C LEU A 333 8.92 -7.00 4.54
N LEU A 334 7.96 -6.88 3.62
CA LEU A 334 6.88 -5.91 3.70
C LEU A 334 5.96 -6.18 4.89
N LEU A 335 5.64 -7.45 5.17
CA LEU A 335 4.87 -7.87 6.34
C LEU A 335 5.64 -7.61 7.63
N GLU A 336 6.93 -7.94 7.68
CA GLU A 336 7.79 -7.60 8.83
C GLU A 336 7.81 -6.10 9.12
N ALA A 337 7.92 -5.27 8.06
CA ALA A 337 7.86 -3.82 8.20
C ALA A 337 6.50 -3.35 8.73
N ALA A 338 5.39 -3.92 8.27
CA ALA A 338 4.04 -3.60 8.76
C ALA A 338 3.85 -4.01 10.24
N ALA A 339 4.43 -5.15 10.65
CA ALA A 339 4.42 -5.62 12.04
C ALA A 339 5.18 -4.71 13.01
N SER A 340 6.10 -3.86 12.50
CA SER A 340 6.83 -2.90 13.32
C SER A 340 6.00 -1.69 13.80
N LEU A 341 4.74 -1.59 13.35
CA LEU A 341 3.79 -0.59 13.82
C LEU A 341 3.14 -1.04 15.14
N ASP A 342 2.64 -0.11 15.95
CA ASP A 342 2.10 -0.40 17.30
C ASP A 342 0.75 -1.17 17.32
N LEU A 343 0.50 -2.05 16.35
CA LEU A 343 -0.65 -2.96 16.28
C LEU A 343 -0.14 -4.38 16.03
N PRO A 344 -0.67 -5.39 16.74
CA PRO A 344 -0.31 -6.78 16.48
C PRO A 344 -0.71 -7.17 15.04
N PRO A 345 0.12 -7.97 14.35
CA PRO A 345 -0.22 -8.54 13.05
C PRO A 345 -1.57 -9.27 13.05
N GLY A 346 -2.32 -9.11 11.96
CA GLY A 346 -3.63 -9.72 11.74
C GLY A 346 -3.66 -10.54 10.46
N ILE A 347 -4.58 -10.21 9.57
CA ILE A 347 -4.79 -10.92 8.30
C ILE A 347 -4.02 -10.23 7.18
N ALA A 348 -3.36 -11.02 6.32
CA ALA A 348 -2.62 -10.55 5.16
C ALA A 348 -3.25 -11.10 3.87
N ASP A 349 -3.85 -10.19 3.09
CA ASP A 349 -4.50 -10.49 1.83
C ASP A 349 -3.62 -10.15 0.63
N ALA A 350 -3.58 -11.02 -0.39
CA ALA A 350 -2.93 -10.70 -1.66
C ALA A 350 -3.49 -11.56 -2.82
N ASP A 351 -3.15 -11.15 -4.04
CA ASP A 351 -3.49 -11.90 -5.26
C ASP A 351 -2.84 -13.29 -5.30
N LYS A 352 -3.40 -14.19 -6.12
CA LYS A 352 -2.96 -15.57 -6.39
C LYS A 352 -1.46 -15.68 -6.69
N GLN A 353 -0.87 -14.65 -7.29
CA GLN A 353 0.55 -14.63 -7.65
C GLN A 353 1.49 -14.64 -6.45
N TYR A 354 1.02 -14.27 -5.26
CA TYR A 354 1.81 -14.32 -4.03
C TYR A 354 1.66 -15.67 -3.34
N TRP A 355 0.65 -15.83 -2.51
CA TRP A 355 0.49 -16.99 -1.62
C TRP A 355 0.36 -18.31 -2.37
N ALA A 356 -0.32 -18.32 -3.52
CA ALA A 356 -0.62 -19.55 -4.22
C ALA A 356 0.51 -20.00 -5.16
N ASN A 357 1.34 -19.08 -5.67
CA ASN A 357 2.49 -19.41 -6.52
C ASN A 357 3.81 -19.55 -5.75
N ALA A 358 4.00 -18.79 -4.67
CA ALA A 358 5.21 -18.86 -3.87
C ALA A 358 5.37 -20.22 -3.17
N LYS A 359 6.62 -20.66 -2.99
CA LYS A 359 6.93 -21.83 -2.16
C LYS A 359 6.67 -21.47 -0.69
N PRO A 360 6.12 -22.38 0.15
CA PRO A 360 5.74 -22.06 1.54
C PRO A 360 6.86 -21.43 2.38
N PHE A 361 8.12 -21.85 2.21
CA PHE A 361 9.24 -21.31 2.99
C PHE A 361 9.65 -19.88 2.60
N ARG A 362 9.24 -19.38 1.42
CA ARG A 362 9.61 -18.04 0.94
C ARG A 362 8.68 -16.94 1.45
N LEU A 363 7.40 -17.26 1.67
CA LEU A 363 6.39 -16.27 2.05
C LEU A 363 5.49 -16.73 3.20
N LEU A 364 4.89 -17.93 3.11
CA LEU A 364 3.98 -18.43 4.14
C LEU A 364 4.63 -18.56 5.52
N LYS A 365 5.76 -19.27 5.62
CA LYS A 365 6.46 -19.45 6.90
C LYS A 365 6.93 -18.12 7.49
N PRO A 366 7.64 -17.24 6.74
CA PRO A 366 8.00 -15.91 7.26
C PRO A 366 6.79 -15.09 7.74
N ALA A 367 5.67 -15.13 7.02
CA ALA A 367 4.46 -14.42 7.42
C ALA A 367 3.87 -14.95 8.73
N LEU A 368 3.79 -16.28 8.89
CA LEU A 368 3.31 -16.92 10.12
C LEU A 368 4.24 -16.66 11.31
N GLN A 369 5.56 -16.65 11.09
CA GLN A 369 6.56 -16.28 12.10
C GLN A 369 6.40 -14.83 12.56
N THR A 370 6.08 -13.94 11.62
CA THR A 370 5.77 -12.53 11.90
C THR A 370 4.43 -12.39 12.64
N GLY A 371 3.50 -13.33 12.45
CA GLY A 371 2.18 -13.37 13.09
C GLY A 371 1.02 -13.03 12.15
N PHE A 372 1.27 -12.87 10.85
CA PHE A 372 0.22 -12.66 9.85
C PHE A 372 -0.40 -14.00 9.43
N THR A 373 -1.72 -14.01 9.31
CA THR A 373 -2.47 -15.15 8.75
C THR A 373 -2.88 -14.84 7.31
N PRO A 374 -2.61 -15.70 6.33
CA PRO A 374 -2.92 -15.41 4.93
C PRO A 374 -4.42 -15.46 4.65
N SER A 375 -4.85 -14.62 3.70
CA SER A 375 -6.12 -14.69 3.00
C SER A 375 -5.81 -14.58 1.50
N THR A 376 -6.23 -15.56 0.71
CA THR A 376 -5.92 -15.62 -0.71
C THR A 376 -6.88 -16.52 -1.45
N ASP A 377 -6.94 -16.30 -2.75
CA ASP A 377 -7.40 -17.32 -3.67
C ASP A 377 -6.44 -18.53 -3.74
N TYR A 378 -6.98 -19.73 -3.87
CA TYR A 378 -6.19 -20.91 -4.25
C TYR A 378 -6.07 -21.02 -5.78
N ARG A 379 -4.97 -21.65 -6.24
CA ARG A 379 -4.87 -22.08 -7.64
C ARG A 379 -5.87 -23.20 -7.93
N SER A 380 -6.40 -23.22 -9.15
CA SER A 380 -7.38 -24.23 -9.59
C SER A 380 -6.84 -25.66 -9.59
N ASP A 381 -5.52 -25.85 -9.70
CA ASP A 381 -4.88 -27.16 -9.59
C ASP A 381 -4.68 -27.62 -8.13
N ARG A 382 -4.90 -26.75 -7.14
CA ARG A 382 -4.70 -27.02 -5.70
C ARG A 382 -6.00 -27.09 -4.87
N VAL A 383 -7.17 -26.98 -5.50
CA VAL A 383 -8.46 -27.16 -4.83
C VAL A 383 -8.88 -28.64 -4.74
N GLY A 384 -9.78 -28.95 -3.80
CA GLY A 384 -10.19 -30.32 -3.48
C GLY A 384 -9.15 -31.10 -2.67
N VAL A 385 -9.22 -32.43 -2.71
CA VAL A 385 -8.32 -33.31 -1.95
C VAL A 385 -6.91 -33.28 -2.52
N LYS A 386 -5.96 -32.76 -1.73
CA LYS A 386 -4.54 -32.60 -2.10
C LYS A 386 -3.63 -33.17 -1.04
N GLY A 387 -3.49 -34.49 -1.06
CA GLY A 387 -2.70 -35.24 -0.12
C GLY A 387 -3.44 -35.49 1.21
N GLY A 388 -2.68 -35.91 2.20
CA GLY A 388 -3.18 -36.24 3.52
C GLY A 388 -2.07 -36.79 4.41
N GLN A 389 -2.32 -36.81 5.71
CA GLN A 389 -1.39 -37.35 6.70
C GLN A 389 -2.18 -38.14 7.74
N HIS A 390 -1.66 -39.28 8.21
CA HIS A 390 -2.34 -40.10 9.24
C HIS A 390 -3.79 -40.49 8.91
N GLY A 391 -4.18 -40.49 7.63
CA GLY A 391 -5.56 -40.71 7.14
C GLY A 391 -6.44 -39.47 7.06
N GLY A 392 -5.99 -38.33 7.59
CA GLY A 392 -6.70 -37.07 7.40
C GLY A 392 -6.51 -36.54 5.98
N LEU A 393 -7.60 -36.15 5.32
CA LEU A 393 -7.59 -35.62 3.96
C LEU A 393 -7.38 -34.10 3.97
N PHE A 394 -6.41 -33.61 3.21
CA PHE A 394 -6.14 -32.18 3.09
C PHE A 394 -7.02 -31.56 2.02
N VAL A 395 -7.87 -30.61 2.42
CA VAL A 395 -8.72 -29.84 1.51
C VAL A 395 -8.71 -28.38 1.95
N GLU A 396 -8.23 -27.49 1.07
CA GLU A 396 -8.44 -26.04 1.15
C GLU A 396 -8.09 -25.38 2.49
N GLY A 397 -6.99 -25.81 3.11
CA GLY A 397 -6.49 -25.25 4.36
C GLY A 397 -6.92 -25.99 5.62
N ASP A 398 -7.76 -27.03 5.48
CA ASP A 398 -8.22 -27.87 6.57
C ASP A 398 -8.00 -29.37 6.35
N VAL A 399 -8.09 -30.11 7.45
CA VAL A 399 -7.95 -31.56 7.48
C VAL A 399 -9.30 -32.19 7.83
N TYR A 400 -9.75 -33.11 6.98
CA TYR A 400 -11.04 -33.76 7.09
C TYR A 400 -10.91 -35.25 7.38
N CYS A 401 -11.97 -35.83 7.93
CA CYS A 401 -12.11 -37.27 8.12
C CYS A 401 -11.90 -38.01 6.78
N PRO A 402 -11.21 -39.18 6.74
CA PRO A 402 -11.04 -39.97 5.52
C PRO A 402 -12.37 -40.31 4.85
N ASN A 403 -13.40 -40.52 5.66
CA ASN A 403 -14.72 -40.93 5.19
C ASN A 403 -15.70 -39.75 5.05
N THR A 404 -15.18 -38.57 4.72
CA THR A 404 -16.00 -37.41 4.38
C THR A 404 -16.63 -37.62 2.99
N PRO A 405 -17.93 -37.38 2.80
CA PRO A 405 -18.58 -37.57 1.49
C PRO A 405 -17.88 -36.82 0.35
N LYS A 406 -17.61 -37.52 -0.76
CA LYS A 406 -16.94 -36.95 -1.95
C LYS A 406 -17.58 -35.66 -2.47
N PRO A 407 -18.93 -35.51 -2.53
CA PRO A 407 -19.56 -34.26 -2.98
C PRO A 407 -19.19 -33.03 -2.14
N LEU A 408 -18.85 -33.22 -0.87
CA LEU A 408 -18.40 -32.16 0.05
C LEU A 408 -16.90 -31.86 -0.18
N LEU A 409 -16.07 -32.90 -0.31
CA LEU A 409 -14.63 -32.74 -0.55
C LEU A 409 -14.32 -32.07 -1.91
N GLU A 410 -15.11 -32.35 -2.94
CA GLU A 410 -14.94 -31.78 -4.28
C GLU A 410 -15.84 -30.55 -4.56
N ALA A 411 -16.53 -30.00 -3.55
CA ALA A 411 -17.51 -28.92 -3.72
C ALA A 411 -16.93 -27.73 -4.52
N THR A 412 -15.76 -27.24 -4.12
CA THR A 412 -15.06 -26.12 -4.74
C THR A 412 -14.65 -26.39 -6.18
N LYS A 413 -14.13 -27.59 -6.46
CA LYS A 413 -13.78 -28.02 -7.82
C LYS A 413 -15.01 -28.06 -8.72
N ASN A 414 -16.15 -28.53 -8.20
CA ASN A 414 -17.40 -28.56 -8.92
C ASN A 414 -17.99 -27.15 -9.15
N PHE A 415 -17.82 -26.25 -8.19
CA PHE A 415 -18.22 -24.84 -8.33
C PHE A 415 -17.39 -24.12 -9.41
N LEU A 416 -16.06 -24.25 -9.35
CA LEU A 416 -15.16 -23.69 -10.38
C LEU A 416 -15.41 -24.27 -11.78
N ALA A 417 -15.80 -25.55 -11.85
CA ALA A 417 -16.23 -26.21 -13.10
C ALA A 417 -17.67 -25.85 -13.52
N LYS A 418 -18.35 -24.96 -12.81
CA LYS A 418 -19.75 -24.53 -13.05
C LYS A 418 -20.76 -25.68 -13.05
N LYS A 419 -20.49 -26.75 -12.30
CA LYS A 419 -21.39 -27.91 -12.15
C LYS A 419 -22.43 -27.72 -11.04
N ILE A 420 -22.16 -26.82 -10.11
CA ILE A 420 -23.05 -26.44 -9.01
C ILE A 420 -23.14 -24.92 -8.93
N ASP A 421 -24.24 -24.41 -8.39
CA ASP A 421 -24.42 -22.98 -8.12
C ASP A 421 -23.76 -22.55 -6.79
N ALA A 422 -23.74 -21.24 -6.56
CA ALA A 422 -23.12 -20.66 -5.36
C ALA A 422 -23.86 -21.05 -4.08
N GLU A 423 -25.18 -21.19 -4.12
CA GLU A 423 -26.00 -21.56 -2.97
C GLU A 423 -25.71 -23.01 -2.54
N THR A 424 -25.71 -23.96 -3.49
CA THR A 424 -25.32 -25.35 -3.24
C THR A 424 -23.87 -25.45 -2.78
N TYR A 425 -22.97 -24.65 -3.35
CA TYR A 425 -21.58 -24.61 -2.92
C TYR A 425 -21.45 -24.20 -1.45
N ARG A 426 -22.09 -23.10 -1.04
CA ARG A 426 -22.09 -22.62 0.35
C ARG A 426 -22.73 -23.62 1.31
N ALA A 427 -23.85 -24.22 0.94
CA ALA A 427 -24.49 -25.27 1.74
C ALA A 427 -23.55 -26.47 1.98
N ARG A 428 -22.84 -26.90 0.93
CA ARG A 428 -21.85 -27.99 1.03
C ARG A 428 -20.63 -27.60 1.86
N LEU A 429 -20.16 -26.35 1.82
CA LEU A 429 -19.08 -25.89 2.68
C LEU A 429 -19.48 -25.95 4.16
N GLU A 430 -20.69 -25.50 4.50
CA GLU A 430 -21.20 -25.58 5.88
C GLU A 430 -21.37 -27.02 6.34
N GLU A 431 -21.92 -27.91 5.51
CA GLU A 431 -22.02 -29.34 5.83
C GLU A 431 -20.64 -29.98 6.01
N ARG A 432 -19.66 -29.60 5.18
CA ARG A 432 -18.28 -30.09 5.22
C ARG A 432 -17.61 -29.77 6.57
N LYS A 433 -17.95 -28.66 7.24
CA LYS A 433 -17.37 -28.29 8.54
C LYS A 433 -17.60 -29.36 9.61
N ALA A 434 -18.71 -30.11 9.55
CA ALA A 434 -18.98 -31.18 10.50
C ALA A 434 -17.88 -32.26 10.49
N TYR A 435 -17.30 -32.54 9.34
CA TYR A 435 -16.28 -33.59 9.14
C TYR A 435 -14.84 -33.13 9.38
N ARG A 436 -14.62 -31.84 9.69
CA ARG A 436 -13.30 -31.26 9.97
C ARG A 436 -12.71 -31.88 11.24
N LEU A 437 -11.43 -32.26 11.21
CA LEU A 437 -10.74 -32.74 12.41
C LEU A 437 -10.67 -31.64 13.46
N HIS A 438 -10.88 -31.98 14.73
CA HIS A 438 -10.85 -31.03 15.83
C HIS A 438 -9.42 -30.78 16.30
N VAL A 439 -9.06 -29.52 16.58
CA VAL A 439 -7.78 -29.18 17.20
C VAL A 439 -7.78 -29.62 18.67
N LYS A 440 -6.93 -30.58 19.02
CA LYS A 440 -6.72 -31.03 20.42
C LYS A 440 -5.69 -30.15 21.12
N GLN A 441 -4.58 -29.85 20.44
CA GLN A 441 -3.52 -28.99 20.95
C GLN A 441 -2.97 -28.16 19.79
N LYS A 442 -2.96 -26.84 19.98
CA LYS A 442 -2.35 -25.91 19.03
C LYS A 442 -0.84 -26.14 18.96
N ALA A 443 -0.24 -25.82 17.82
CA ALA A 443 1.20 -25.84 17.67
C ALA A 443 1.87 -24.93 18.72
N LYS A 444 3.02 -25.34 19.25
CA LYS A 444 3.81 -24.54 20.20
C LYS A 444 4.51 -23.36 19.52
N THR A 445 4.78 -23.49 18.23
CA THR A 445 5.36 -22.48 17.35
C THR A 445 4.39 -22.23 16.19
N PRO A 446 4.38 -21.04 15.55
CA PRO A 446 3.52 -20.76 14.40
C PRO A 446 3.65 -21.78 13.26
N ASP A 447 4.87 -22.29 13.03
CA ASP A 447 5.18 -23.30 12.01
C ASP A 447 5.16 -24.75 12.54
N GLY A 448 4.68 -24.96 13.77
CA GLY A 448 4.77 -26.25 14.45
C GLY A 448 3.67 -27.23 14.07
N LYS A 449 3.87 -28.50 14.42
CA LYS A 449 2.84 -29.53 14.23
C LYS A 449 1.64 -29.30 15.15
N VAL A 450 0.44 -29.42 14.59
CA VAL A 450 -0.83 -29.30 15.31
C VAL A 450 -1.33 -30.71 15.65
N MET A 451 -1.77 -30.93 16.89
CA MET A 451 -2.40 -32.21 17.25
C MET A 451 -3.88 -32.15 16.91
N LEU A 452 -4.31 -32.94 15.93
CA LEU A 452 -5.71 -33.05 15.53
C LEU A 452 -6.32 -34.35 16.06
N ARG A 453 -7.62 -34.34 16.30
CA ARG A 453 -8.42 -35.50 16.73
C ARG A 453 -9.62 -35.71 15.81
N CYS A 454 -10.09 -36.95 15.76
CA CYS A 454 -11.29 -37.32 15.00
C CYS A 454 -12.52 -36.48 15.43
N PRO A 455 -13.38 -36.02 14.50
CA PRO A 455 -14.58 -35.23 14.80
C PRO A 455 -15.62 -35.98 15.65
N SER A 456 -15.62 -37.32 15.61
CA SER A 456 -16.50 -38.15 16.43
C SER A 456 -16.01 -38.33 17.88
N LEU A 457 -14.80 -37.84 18.21
CA LEU A 457 -14.19 -37.93 19.54
C LEU A 457 -14.20 -36.60 20.30
N GLY A 458 -14.48 -36.67 21.59
CA GLY A 458 -14.40 -35.56 22.54
C GLY A 458 -15.75 -35.17 23.17
N PRO A 459 -15.79 -34.07 23.94
CA PRO A 459 -16.99 -33.65 24.66
C PRO A 459 -18.09 -33.10 23.74
N SER A 460 -17.73 -32.72 22.52
CA SER A 460 -18.61 -32.11 21.51
C SER A 460 -18.35 -32.74 20.12
N PRO A 461 -18.74 -34.00 19.90
CA PRO A 461 -18.62 -34.62 18.59
C PRO A 461 -19.54 -33.91 17.59
N THR A 462 -19.07 -33.76 16.36
CA THR A 462 -19.81 -33.12 15.25
C THR A 462 -20.43 -34.14 14.31
N VAL A 463 -19.90 -35.36 14.32
CA VAL A 463 -20.29 -36.45 13.42
C VAL A 463 -20.44 -37.74 14.24
N THR A 464 -21.40 -38.58 13.85
CA THR A 464 -21.57 -39.93 14.40
C THR A 464 -20.78 -40.91 13.53
N CYS A 465 -19.91 -41.71 14.16
CA CYS A 465 -19.09 -42.70 13.45
C CYS A 465 -19.27 -44.08 14.10
N PRO A 466 -19.55 -45.14 13.32
CA PRO A 466 -19.78 -46.48 13.85
C PRO A 466 -18.54 -47.08 14.53
N LEU A 467 -17.34 -46.61 14.19
CA LEU A 467 -16.07 -47.08 14.77
C LEU A 467 -15.76 -46.51 16.16
N ARG A 468 -16.53 -45.54 16.66
CA ARG A 468 -16.23 -44.81 17.91
C ARG A 468 -17.44 -44.73 18.82
N GLU A 469 -17.28 -45.17 20.07
CA GLU A 469 -18.29 -44.97 21.11
C GLU A 469 -18.39 -43.48 21.50
N MET A 470 -19.59 -42.91 21.39
CA MET A 470 -19.86 -41.52 21.78
C MET A 470 -19.98 -41.38 23.30
N MET A 471 -19.47 -40.28 23.85
CA MET A 471 -19.72 -39.94 25.25
C MET A 471 -21.22 -39.70 25.51
N LEU A 472 -21.75 -40.24 26.62
CA LEU A 472 -23.17 -40.16 27.01
C LEU A 472 -23.75 -38.74 27.01
N SER A 473 -22.95 -37.73 27.37
CA SER A 473 -23.36 -36.31 27.37
C SER A 473 -23.63 -35.75 25.97
N ALA A 474 -23.07 -36.36 24.92
CA ALA A 474 -23.17 -35.90 23.55
C ALA A 474 -24.31 -36.56 22.75
N ALA A 475 -24.97 -37.62 23.24
CA ALA A 475 -25.93 -38.41 22.47
C ALA A 475 -27.26 -37.71 22.11
N LYS A 476 -27.49 -36.46 22.57
CA LYS A 476 -28.80 -35.78 22.48
C LYS A 476 -29.05 -34.95 21.21
N LYS A 477 -28.07 -34.78 20.31
CA LYS A 477 -28.20 -33.95 19.10
C LYS A 477 -28.06 -34.81 17.83
N ALA A 478 -28.95 -34.59 16.86
CA ALA A 478 -28.84 -35.17 15.52
C ALA A 478 -27.59 -34.63 14.80
N ARG A 479 -26.87 -35.49 14.08
CA ARG A 479 -25.60 -35.21 13.41
C ARG A 479 -25.51 -35.98 12.09
N PRO A 480 -24.71 -35.51 11.13
CA PRO A 480 -24.35 -36.32 9.97
C PRO A 480 -23.70 -37.63 10.44
N GLU A 481 -24.14 -38.73 9.84
CA GLU A 481 -23.57 -40.04 10.06
C GLU A 481 -22.51 -40.31 8.98
N VAL A 482 -21.36 -40.82 9.41
CA VAL A 482 -20.34 -41.34 8.49
C VAL A 482 -20.75 -42.75 8.10
N GLU A 483 -20.97 -42.99 6.81
CA GLU A 483 -21.29 -44.33 6.29
C GLU A 483 -20.19 -45.31 6.69
N PRO A 484 -20.51 -46.53 7.16
CA PRO A 484 -19.48 -47.49 7.52
C PRO A 484 -18.69 -47.90 6.28
N GLU A 485 -17.39 -47.59 6.26
CA GLU A 485 -16.48 -48.34 5.40
C GLU A 485 -16.38 -49.75 6.00
N THR A 486 -16.77 -50.76 5.22
CA THR A 486 -16.55 -52.19 5.52
C THR A 486 -15.07 -52.52 5.37
N LEU A 487 -14.20 -51.80 6.09
CA LEU A 487 -12.76 -52.01 6.09
C LEU A 487 -12.37 -52.73 7.37
N GLU A 488 -11.59 -53.79 7.22
CA GLU A 488 -11.02 -54.55 8.34
C GLU A 488 -10.10 -53.65 9.17
N ASP A 489 -9.97 -53.93 10.47
CA ASP A 489 -9.21 -53.09 11.42
C ASP A 489 -7.76 -52.82 10.98
N GLU A 490 -7.15 -53.72 10.21
CA GLU A 490 -5.79 -53.54 9.69
C GLU A 490 -5.69 -52.36 8.72
N PHE A 491 -6.72 -52.11 7.90
CA PHE A 491 -6.77 -51.03 6.90
C PHE A 491 -7.24 -49.68 7.45
N LEU A 492 -7.66 -49.61 8.71
CA LEU A 492 -8.04 -48.34 9.34
C LEU A 492 -6.83 -47.41 9.51
N ASP A 493 -7.03 -46.15 9.14
CA ASP A 493 -6.03 -45.10 9.26
C ASP A 493 -5.61 -44.79 10.71
N THR A 494 -4.45 -44.15 10.86
CA THR A 494 -3.91 -43.77 12.18
C THR A 494 -4.89 -42.88 12.96
N ILE A 495 -5.55 -41.92 12.31
CA ILE A 495 -6.55 -41.04 12.94
C ILE A 495 -7.83 -41.79 13.37
N CYS A 496 -8.14 -42.89 12.70
CA CYS A 496 -9.28 -43.76 13.00
C CYS A 496 -8.97 -44.73 14.15
N LYS A 497 -7.69 -45.10 14.36
CA LYS A 497 -7.21 -45.94 15.47
C LYS A 497 -6.92 -45.13 16.74
N GLN A 498 -6.12 -44.07 16.63
CA GLN A 498 -5.63 -43.28 17.77
C GLN A 498 -6.55 -42.10 18.13
N HIS A 499 -6.46 -41.60 19.37
CA HIS A 499 -7.25 -40.43 19.80
C HIS A 499 -6.79 -39.11 19.18
N SER A 500 -5.55 -39.02 18.70
CA SER A 500 -5.01 -37.82 18.06
C SER A 500 -3.71 -38.13 17.31
N ALA A 501 -3.41 -37.39 16.25
CA ALA A 501 -2.15 -37.46 15.53
C ALA A 501 -1.56 -36.05 15.29
N ALA A 502 -0.25 -35.99 15.02
CA ALA A 502 0.50 -34.75 14.82
C ALA A 502 0.57 -34.39 13.33
N PHE A 503 -0.12 -33.33 12.93
CA PHE A 503 -0.17 -32.86 11.54
C PHE A 503 0.76 -31.68 11.30
N ASP A 504 1.51 -31.70 10.20
CA ASP A 504 2.22 -30.52 9.72
C ASP A 504 1.37 -29.80 8.66
N LEU A 505 0.72 -28.71 9.05
CA LEU A 505 -0.16 -27.96 8.15
C LEU A 505 0.61 -27.15 7.10
N THR A 506 1.93 -26.97 7.27
CA THR A 506 2.77 -26.24 6.30
C THR A 506 3.11 -27.08 5.07
N GLU A 507 2.96 -28.40 5.15
CA GLU A 507 3.11 -29.33 4.02
C GLU A 507 1.86 -29.38 3.13
N MET A 508 0.76 -28.77 3.56
CA MET A 508 -0.46 -28.66 2.75
C MET A 508 -0.19 -27.79 1.51
N GLN A 509 -0.57 -28.30 0.34
CA GLN A 509 -0.47 -27.52 -0.91
C GLN A 509 -1.38 -26.28 -0.91
N ALA A 510 -2.50 -26.39 -0.19
CA ALA A 510 -3.44 -25.31 0.11
C ALA A 510 -3.37 -25.05 1.62
N PRO A 511 -2.53 -24.11 2.08
CA PRO A 511 -2.30 -23.86 3.50
C PRO A 511 -3.51 -23.21 4.16
N GLN A 512 -3.62 -23.37 5.47
CA GLN A 512 -4.71 -22.77 6.25
C GLN A 512 -4.77 -21.24 6.09
N GLN A 513 -5.98 -20.73 5.91
CA GLN A 513 -6.27 -19.30 5.79
C GLN A 513 -7.00 -18.76 7.03
N ALA A 514 -7.12 -17.44 7.12
CA ALA A 514 -7.86 -16.77 8.19
C ALA A 514 -9.37 -17.08 8.16
N PHE A 515 -9.93 -17.26 6.96
CA PHE A 515 -11.32 -17.60 6.71
C PHE A 515 -11.41 -18.89 5.88
N ASP A 516 -12.51 -19.62 6.02
CA ASP A 516 -12.75 -20.80 5.21
C ASP A 516 -12.93 -20.38 3.74
N TYR A 517 -12.12 -20.94 2.84
CA TYR A 517 -12.08 -20.52 1.43
C TYR A 517 -13.45 -20.65 0.75
N GLY A 518 -13.90 -19.58 0.09
CA GLY A 518 -15.20 -19.50 -0.60
C GLY A 518 -16.41 -19.37 0.34
N SER A 519 -16.20 -19.18 1.64
CA SER A 519 -17.26 -18.69 2.53
C SER A 519 -17.64 -17.24 2.21
N GLU A 520 -18.82 -16.81 2.65
CA GLU A 520 -19.28 -15.42 2.47
C GLU A 520 -18.38 -14.42 3.21
N GLU A 521 -17.86 -14.80 4.38
CA GLU A 521 -16.90 -13.98 5.14
C GLU A 521 -15.59 -13.80 4.38
N TRP A 522 -15.06 -14.88 3.81
CA TRP A 522 -13.85 -14.85 2.97
C TRP A 522 -14.07 -13.96 1.73
N GLU A 523 -15.17 -14.15 1.01
CA GLU A 523 -15.49 -13.39 -0.22
C GLU A 523 -15.62 -11.88 0.09
N THR A 524 -16.36 -11.54 1.16
CA THR A 524 -16.57 -10.15 1.59
C THR A 524 -15.25 -9.47 1.96
N PHE A 525 -14.38 -10.16 2.72
CA PHE A 525 -13.09 -9.59 3.10
C PHE A 525 -12.13 -9.49 1.91
N HIS A 526 -12.01 -10.55 1.10
CA HIS A 526 -11.11 -10.60 -0.05
C HIS A 526 -11.46 -9.52 -1.07
N ASP A 527 -12.74 -9.35 -1.40
CA ASP A 527 -13.20 -8.28 -2.29
C ASP A 527 -12.92 -6.89 -1.70
N HIS A 528 -13.17 -6.70 -0.40
CA HIS A 528 -12.87 -5.43 0.27
C HIS A 528 -11.38 -5.10 0.24
N ALA A 529 -10.53 -6.09 0.55
CA ALA A 529 -9.09 -5.96 0.61
C ALA A 529 -8.51 -5.63 -0.77
N ARG A 530 -8.91 -6.39 -1.80
CA ARG A 530 -8.52 -6.19 -3.19
C ARG A 530 -8.93 -4.81 -3.71
N ASN A 531 -10.19 -4.42 -3.53
CA ASN A 531 -10.67 -3.10 -3.95
C ASN A 531 -9.90 -1.96 -3.25
N THR A 532 -9.52 -2.16 -1.99
CA THR A 532 -8.79 -1.16 -1.21
C THR A 532 -7.35 -0.98 -1.71
N VAL A 533 -6.63 -2.07 -2.01
CA VAL A 533 -5.26 -1.99 -2.54
C VAL A 533 -5.24 -1.47 -3.98
N GLU A 534 -6.18 -1.91 -4.84
CA GLU A 534 -6.30 -1.43 -6.22
C GLU A 534 -6.61 0.07 -6.24
N SER A 535 -7.58 0.53 -5.43
CA SER A 535 -7.90 1.96 -5.32
C SER A 535 -6.73 2.77 -4.72
N GLY A 536 -6.01 2.22 -3.74
CA GLY A 536 -4.81 2.85 -3.19
C GLY A 536 -3.71 3.04 -4.25
N ASN A 537 -3.46 2.00 -5.04
CA ASN A 537 -2.49 2.01 -6.13
C ASN A 537 -2.90 3.01 -7.22
N GLU A 538 -4.17 3.06 -7.60
CA GLU A 538 -4.71 4.02 -8.57
C GLU A 538 -4.53 5.46 -8.06
N GLN A 539 -4.86 5.75 -6.80
CA GLN A 539 -4.68 7.08 -6.22
C GLN A 539 -3.22 7.52 -6.20
N LEU A 540 -2.29 6.62 -5.88
CA LEU A 540 -0.86 6.92 -5.91
C LEU A 540 -0.34 7.19 -7.34
N LYS A 541 -0.96 6.55 -8.34
CA LYS A 541 -0.66 6.74 -9.77
C LYS A 541 -1.36 7.93 -10.39
N ALA A 542 -2.42 8.43 -9.77
CA ALA A 542 -3.24 9.49 -10.32
C ALA A 542 -2.37 10.71 -10.69
N SER A 543 -2.57 11.22 -11.91
CA SER A 543 -1.81 12.36 -12.42
C SER A 543 -2.14 13.62 -11.62
N GLY A 544 -1.17 14.17 -10.90
CA GLY A 544 -1.31 15.46 -10.21
C GLY A 544 -0.54 15.51 -8.91
N ASP A 545 -1.07 14.87 -7.88
CA ASP A 545 -0.58 14.96 -6.50
C ASP A 545 0.69 14.13 -6.30
N GLU A 546 0.57 12.81 -6.29
CA GLU A 546 1.70 11.90 -6.14
C GLU A 546 2.34 11.55 -7.49
N ASP A 547 1.59 10.88 -8.38
CA ASP A 547 2.02 10.38 -9.68
C ASP A 547 3.38 9.64 -9.57
N ILE A 548 3.36 8.55 -8.78
CA ILE A 548 4.56 7.77 -8.45
C ILE A 548 5.14 7.03 -9.66
N GLU A 549 4.29 6.67 -10.63
CA GLU A 549 4.63 5.92 -11.83
C GLU A 549 5.46 6.77 -12.80
N THR A 550 5.11 8.05 -12.99
CA THR A 550 5.75 8.90 -13.99
C THR A 550 7.14 9.36 -13.55
N ALA A 551 8.16 8.87 -14.24
CA ALA A 551 9.56 9.27 -14.02
C ALA A 551 9.82 10.78 -14.22
N GLY A 552 8.99 11.47 -15.01
CA GLY A 552 9.09 12.91 -15.28
C GLY A 552 9.08 13.78 -14.02
N ARG A 553 8.41 13.32 -12.94
CA ARG A 553 8.36 13.99 -11.63
C ARG A 553 9.55 13.65 -10.74
N ARG A 554 10.29 12.58 -11.05
CA ARG A 554 11.41 12.03 -10.26
C ARG A 554 12.64 11.81 -11.15
N ARG A 555 13.25 12.90 -11.63
CA ARG A 555 14.33 12.83 -12.64
C ARG A 555 15.68 12.33 -12.15
N VAL A 556 15.86 12.12 -10.84
CA VAL A 556 17.11 11.56 -10.31
C VAL A 556 17.14 10.07 -10.60
N ARG A 557 18.28 9.57 -11.10
CA ARG A 557 18.42 8.20 -11.62
C ARG A 557 18.86 7.20 -10.54
N GLY A 558 18.58 5.92 -10.76
CA GLY A 558 18.91 4.81 -9.87
C GLY A 558 17.81 4.46 -8.86
N ILE A 559 17.73 3.18 -8.49
CA ILE A 559 16.67 2.63 -7.62
C ILE A 559 16.63 3.32 -6.26
N ALA A 560 17.79 3.64 -5.66
CA ALA A 560 17.83 4.31 -4.36
C ALA A 560 17.23 5.71 -4.40
N ALA A 561 17.57 6.49 -5.43
CA ALA A 561 16.97 7.79 -5.63
C ALA A 561 15.47 7.67 -5.90
N ALA A 562 15.06 6.62 -6.60
CA ALA A 562 13.66 6.35 -6.88
C ALA A 562 12.86 6.06 -5.61
N GLN A 563 13.33 5.13 -4.77
CA GLN A 563 12.68 4.75 -3.51
C GLN A 563 12.65 5.91 -2.51
N ILE A 564 13.72 6.71 -2.40
CA ILE A 564 13.75 7.92 -1.55
C ILE A 564 12.59 8.85 -1.94
N LEU A 565 12.45 9.15 -3.24
CA LEU A 565 11.42 10.07 -3.72
C LEU A 565 10.01 9.47 -3.64
N VAL A 566 9.84 8.18 -3.97
CA VAL A 566 8.55 7.48 -3.86
C VAL A 566 8.07 7.43 -2.41
N THR A 567 8.98 7.20 -1.46
CA THR A 567 8.67 7.25 -0.01
C THR A 567 8.05 8.59 0.38
N LEU A 568 8.64 9.71 -0.05
CA LEU A 568 8.12 11.04 0.29
C LEU A 568 6.73 11.29 -0.34
N LEU A 569 6.47 10.74 -1.53
CA LEU A 569 5.14 10.80 -2.16
C LEU A 569 4.12 9.93 -1.41
N ILE A 570 4.50 8.72 -0.97
CA ILE A 570 3.65 7.85 -0.14
C ILE A 570 3.34 8.52 1.20
N VAL A 571 4.33 9.18 1.82
CA VAL A 571 4.11 9.97 3.05
C VAL A 571 3.07 11.07 2.80
N ASN A 572 3.21 11.81 1.70
CA ASN A 572 2.22 12.85 1.35
C ASN A 572 0.82 12.26 1.14
N HIS A 573 0.72 11.15 0.42
CA HIS A 573 -0.53 10.43 0.22
C HIS A 573 -1.18 10.04 1.54
N ASN A 574 -0.42 9.44 2.46
CA ASN A 574 -0.91 9.08 3.79
C ASN A 574 -1.39 10.30 4.57
N LEU A 575 -0.60 11.39 4.60
CA LEU A 575 -0.98 12.63 5.30
C LEU A 575 -2.26 13.25 4.74
N ARG A 576 -2.42 13.24 3.41
CA ARG A 576 -3.65 13.69 2.74
C ARG A 576 -4.84 12.81 3.08
N LYS A 577 -4.70 11.47 3.09
CA LYS A 577 -5.78 10.56 3.47
C LYS A 577 -6.21 10.75 4.93
N ILE A 578 -5.25 10.98 5.83
CA ILE A 578 -5.56 11.31 7.23
C ILE A 578 -6.34 12.62 7.29
N ALA A 579 -5.89 13.68 6.61
CA ALA A 579 -6.56 14.98 6.61
C ALA A 579 -7.98 14.89 6.01
N ALA A 580 -8.14 14.22 4.87
CA ALA A 580 -9.43 13.99 4.23
C ALA A 580 -10.38 13.23 5.16
N PHE A 581 -9.90 12.15 5.79
CA PHE A 581 -10.69 11.36 6.72
C PHE A 581 -11.17 12.18 7.94
N LEU A 582 -10.29 13.01 8.50
CA LEU A 582 -10.66 13.88 9.62
C LEU A 582 -11.65 14.96 9.20
N SER A 583 -11.48 15.53 8.00
CA SER A 583 -12.42 16.48 7.42
C SER A 583 -13.81 15.85 7.22
N ASP A 584 -13.87 14.64 6.66
CA ASP A 584 -15.12 13.90 6.45
C ASP A 584 -15.84 13.64 7.78
N LYS A 585 -15.10 13.24 8.82
CA LYS A 585 -15.66 13.07 10.17
C LYS A 585 -16.22 14.37 10.75
N GLU A 586 -15.55 15.50 10.53
CA GLU A 586 -16.04 16.78 11.03
C GLU A 586 -17.28 17.24 10.25
N ILE A 587 -17.35 16.97 8.94
CA ILE A 587 -18.55 17.20 8.12
C ILE A 587 -19.72 16.33 8.61
N GLU A 588 -19.49 15.05 8.89
CA GLU A 588 -20.51 14.15 9.44
C GLU A 588 -20.99 14.61 10.83
N ARG A 589 -20.07 15.05 11.69
CA ARG A 589 -20.39 15.64 12.99
C ARG A 589 -21.23 16.92 12.83
N ALA A 590 -20.88 17.79 11.89
CA ALA A 590 -21.63 19.01 11.62
C ALA A 590 -23.04 18.72 11.06
N ARG A 591 -23.20 17.66 10.26
CA ARG A 591 -24.51 17.21 9.75
C ARG A 591 -25.42 16.65 10.85
N THR A 592 -24.84 15.94 11.82
CA THR A 592 -25.58 15.28 12.91
C THR A 592 -25.82 16.19 14.11
N THR A 593 -25.02 17.26 14.27
CA THR A 593 -25.24 18.27 15.31
C THR A 593 -26.55 19.01 15.05
N PRO A 594 -27.48 19.08 16.02
CA PRO A 594 -28.73 19.80 15.84
C PRO A 594 -28.46 21.24 15.43
N ARG A 595 -29.05 21.69 14.31
CA ARG A 595 -28.97 23.10 13.94
C ARG A 595 -29.58 23.92 15.06
N VAL A 596 -28.76 24.74 15.72
CA VAL A 596 -29.27 25.77 16.62
C VAL A 596 -30.01 26.78 15.74
N TYR A 597 -31.34 26.66 15.67
CA TYR A 597 -32.16 27.67 15.03
C TYR A 597 -32.00 28.96 15.82
N ILE A 598 -31.34 29.95 15.22
CA ILE A 598 -31.36 31.30 15.75
C ILE A 598 -32.83 31.74 15.71
N LEU A 599 -33.46 31.84 16.89
CA LEU A 599 -34.80 32.40 17.04
C LEU A 599 -34.85 33.74 16.30
N ARG A 600 -35.67 33.81 15.23
CA ARG A 600 -35.85 35.04 14.46
C ARG A 600 -36.31 36.12 15.42
N ARG A 601 -35.88 37.37 15.23
CA ARG A 601 -36.23 38.48 16.14
C ARG A 601 -37.74 38.56 16.43
N ARG A 602 -38.60 38.28 15.45
CA ARG A 602 -40.06 38.24 15.62
C ARG A 602 -40.54 37.20 16.64
N ASP A 603 -39.90 36.03 16.67
CA ASP A 603 -40.26 34.90 17.54
C ASP A 603 -39.67 35.13 18.95
N ARG A 604 -38.60 35.93 19.05
CA ARG A 604 -37.98 36.35 20.31
C ARG A 604 -38.68 37.53 21.00
N VAL A 605 -39.22 38.45 20.21
CA VAL A 605 -39.85 39.70 20.71
C VAL A 605 -41.38 39.55 20.79
N TRP A 606 -41.95 38.44 20.30
CA TRP A 606 -43.40 38.19 20.24
C TRP A 606 -44.20 39.41 19.80
N ALA A 607 -43.66 40.15 18.83
CA ALA A 607 -44.24 41.37 18.29
C ALA A 607 -44.46 41.19 16.80
N ASN A 608 -45.70 40.96 16.40
CA ASN A 608 -46.08 40.97 14.99
C ASN A 608 -46.56 42.39 14.62
N ARG A 609 -45.77 43.11 13.82
CA ARG A 609 -46.05 44.49 13.41
C ARG A 609 -47.31 44.63 12.56
N TYR A 610 -47.70 43.57 11.84
CA TYR A 610 -48.91 43.56 11.00
C TYR A 610 -50.19 43.39 11.80
N THR A 611 -50.15 42.65 12.91
CA THR A 611 -51.33 42.39 13.77
C THR A 611 -51.30 43.19 15.08
N LYS A 612 -50.24 43.96 15.33
CA LYS A 612 -50.00 44.74 16.57
C LYS A 612 -50.12 43.93 17.87
N THR A 613 -49.96 42.61 17.80
CA THR A 613 -49.96 41.74 18.98
C THR A 613 -48.59 41.74 19.63
N THR A 614 -48.54 42.08 20.92
CA THR A 614 -47.37 41.94 21.81
C THR A 614 -47.68 40.83 22.81
N GLY A 615 -46.96 39.72 22.74
CA GLY A 615 -47.19 38.59 23.64
C GLY A 615 -46.71 38.90 25.06
N ASN A 616 -47.63 39.11 26.00
CA ASN A 616 -47.37 38.96 27.43
C ASN A 616 -48.01 37.64 27.87
N GLY A 617 -47.33 36.50 27.63
CA GLY A 617 -47.46 35.23 28.38
C GLY A 617 -48.83 34.53 28.56
N ASP A 618 -49.97 35.17 28.34
CA ASP A 618 -51.31 34.66 28.64
C ASP A 618 -52.04 34.32 27.34
N LEU A 619 -52.25 33.02 27.14
CA LEU A 619 -53.09 32.49 26.07
C LEU A 619 -54.56 32.63 26.45
N VAL A 620 -55.11 33.84 26.29
CA VAL A 620 -56.56 34.02 26.14
C VAL A 620 -56.81 34.83 24.88
N ILE A 621 -57.06 34.13 23.78
CA ILE A 621 -57.59 34.74 22.55
C ILE A 621 -59.06 35.09 22.84
N PRO A 622 -59.47 36.38 22.84
CA PRO A 622 -60.88 36.71 22.96
C PRO A 622 -61.56 36.27 21.67
N ARG A 623 -62.43 35.25 21.73
CA ARG A 623 -63.29 34.88 20.61
C ARG A 623 -64.33 35.99 20.42
N GLY A 624 -64.00 36.94 19.55
CA GLY A 624 -64.96 37.91 19.04
C GLY A 624 -66.04 37.19 18.23
N SER A 625 -67.27 37.27 18.71
CA SER A 625 -68.49 36.82 18.02
C SER A 625 -68.56 37.44 16.62
N ARG A 626 -68.57 36.59 15.59
CA ARG A 626 -69.01 37.00 14.25
C ARG A 626 -70.07 36.02 13.73
N THR A 627 -71.28 36.56 13.81
CA THR A 627 -72.52 36.22 13.11
C THR A 627 -72.36 35.41 11.82
N SER A 628 -73.19 34.37 11.74
CA SER A 628 -73.49 33.57 10.56
C SER A 628 -73.91 34.42 9.36
N SER A 629 -73.27 34.19 8.22
CA SER A 629 -73.90 34.40 6.92
C SER A 629 -73.61 33.18 6.04
N SER A 630 -74.72 32.59 5.60
CA SER A 630 -74.85 31.41 4.75
C SER A 630 -74.12 31.51 3.41
N ARG A 631 -73.67 30.35 2.89
CA ARG A 631 -74.14 29.78 1.60
C ARG A 631 -73.38 28.49 1.25
N THR A 632 -74.15 27.40 1.28
CA THR A 632 -74.25 26.32 0.29
C THR A 632 -72.99 25.77 -0.40
N ALA A 633 -72.70 24.49 -0.13
CA ALA A 633 -71.91 23.60 -1.00
C ALA A 633 -72.78 22.96 -2.10
N PRO A 634 -72.16 22.51 -3.21
CA PRO A 634 -72.44 21.16 -3.72
C PRO A 634 -71.16 20.33 -3.99
N PRO A 635 -71.31 19.03 -4.30
CA PRO A 635 -70.38 17.99 -3.83
C PRO A 635 -69.51 17.32 -4.91
N ASP A 636 -68.63 16.44 -4.42
CA ASP A 636 -67.99 15.29 -5.07
C ASP A 636 -67.10 15.50 -6.29
N GLN A 637 -65.81 15.17 -6.10
CA GLN A 637 -65.13 14.20 -6.96
C GLN A 637 -63.90 13.65 -6.23
N GLN A 638 -64.00 12.38 -5.82
CA GLN A 638 -62.85 11.50 -5.66
C GLN A 638 -62.23 11.32 -7.04
N ASP A 639 -60.93 11.59 -7.19
CA ASP A 639 -60.06 10.58 -7.78
C ASP A 639 -58.58 10.80 -7.51
N GLN A 640 -57.92 9.65 -7.48
CA GLN A 640 -56.52 9.33 -7.27
C GLN A 640 -55.54 10.28 -7.97
N LEU A 641 -54.35 10.50 -7.41
CA LEU A 641 -53.13 10.58 -8.22
C LEU A 641 -51.85 10.32 -7.40
N ALA A 642 -51.07 9.41 -7.96
CA ALA A 642 -49.83 8.82 -7.51
C ALA A 642 -48.72 9.82 -7.14
N LEU A 643 -48.00 9.50 -6.05
CA LEU A 643 -46.68 10.04 -5.76
C LEU A 643 -45.64 9.31 -6.61
N THR A 644 -45.12 10.01 -7.62
CA THR A 644 -43.88 9.64 -8.31
C THR A 644 -42.76 10.54 -7.79
N PRO A 645 -41.54 10.02 -7.54
CA PRO A 645 -40.41 10.81 -7.08
C PRO A 645 -39.69 11.48 -8.25
N MET A 646 -39.34 12.77 -8.09
CA MET A 646 -38.34 13.46 -8.90
C MET A 646 -37.22 13.90 -7.95
N ARG A 647 -35.96 13.46 -8.18
CA ARG A 647 -34.97 14.01 -9.14
C ARG A 647 -34.56 15.43 -8.73
N THR A 648 -33.28 15.81 -8.75
CA THR A 648 -32.15 15.45 -9.64
C THR A 648 -30.84 15.48 -8.89
#